data_AF-A0AAU4HW67-F1
#
_entry.id   AF-A0AAU4HW67-F1
#
_cell.length_a   1.000
_cell.length_b   1.000
_cell.length_c   1.000
_cell.angle_alpha   90.00
_cell.angle_beta   90.00
_cell.angle_gamma   90.00
#
_symmetry.space_group_name_H-M   'P 1'
#
loop_
_entity.id
_entity.type
_entity.pdbx_description
1 polymer ?
#
loop_
_entity_poly.entity_id
_entity_poly.type
_entity_poly.pdbx_seq_one_letter_code
_entity_poly.pdbx_strand_id
1 'polypeptide(L)'
;MTAIPPTDRTVVVLGAGSVQGSGVLLTDRLVLTCAHVVKGSALCSVAHPGLAGHTDSAVVWIDHGLDAALVRTTAPLLPAEPVRLGVLHSSQALTGCELTGFPDVQRHGPDEHLEADQYTATVLPVAGRPRNVLVCELDGPPTGPDREPPALRGLSGGPVFAGSVLLGIARQIPPKRGGRRVECVPLGPLLASEPFRLVYHRQSGAEPHHEQVHGHFPKDLRYEEEYAAALGAAYRRTKIFGLDELGRHDSEWDLDTAYLSLEAQPRDRSAAPEEPRPVPRRVDALLAERPRVLLRGDAGAGKTTLVWWLAAHASAGTLGPKLTALNGLVPFVVPLRTLRARGGAFPSVGQLAAASSTAVDDPPEGWTGRVLEAGRGLLLVDGLDEVPPDEREAAYDWLSRLLRRYPATRCVATVRPHAVAPDWLASEDFEEVRLLPMRNEDIAAFVAAWHRAARLDDPDHAALGELERDLVRQFDTNSTLSNLARTPLLCAVICALHRRRQGLLPETRWSLYDSALTMLLGNRDKRRRIDAPEGITMNVDEQAQLLQRIAIWLVRGGQTELDREQALHQLEQGLRGMEQIRRQGTAPEVLTHLLNRSGVLQERADGVYQFAHRTFQDFLAAKEFVEGGHLHELIGRADSQQWQDVILLAAGHCGRREHPVLINGLLDARPGPDSGVTQPELHVLAALCAQHATWLDDPTRARVSAAVTALFPPGSPGGARALARLGPAGLRLLPDPSDPGLTDPEILYIEDLIGEVGGAEAVPYARRWALARPRNVVPFLHAWDRFPVDLFAEQVLSVLDLGNRSPNVRSAEQLAALRHLPSVMELEISVELSSDELRAGLGDRPWQALTLTNNPRLTDLSFLQERAGTLTFLALLDCWGVQDLGPLTGLPHLRMLRLDMSHLPPAELSAIAGIELSGLHLEDLASRRLQNVPAHPRVTGLTLDSASPVRIDSLHGWDRLTRLTVASPTAVPPLCAALREAPGVTDLAVRATAMDFMGAAVVPSVTRLELAPRGQLGYLSPLPRVFPGLETLRLIPRERRTAIDLTPLEALPGLTVDVTGFGTVYGGAGLDVRH
;
A
#
# COMPACT_ATOMS: atom_id res chain seq x y z
N MET A 1 -7.13 -20.91 -5.56
CA MET A 1 -7.05 -21.99 -6.56
C MET A 1 -5.92 -22.91 -6.10
N THR A 2 -6.12 -24.23 -6.09
CA THR A 2 -5.10 -25.20 -5.66
C THR A 2 -4.03 -25.36 -6.74
N ALA A 3 -2.76 -25.30 -6.35
CA ALA A 3 -1.61 -25.49 -7.24
C ALA A 3 -1.66 -26.85 -7.93
N ILE A 4 -1.37 -26.90 -9.24
CA ILE A 4 -1.29 -28.17 -9.99
C ILE A 4 0.06 -28.84 -9.71
N PRO A 5 0.09 -30.12 -9.28
CA PRO A 5 1.33 -30.87 -9.10
C PRO A 5 2.22 -30.88 -10.36
N PRO A 6 3.56 -30.91 -10.23
CA PRO A 6 4.46 -30.93 -11.39
C PRO A 6 4.20 -32.09 -12.36
N THR A 7 3.78 -33.25 -11.85
CA THR A 7 3.41 -34.43 -12.65
C THR A 7 2.20 -34.19 -13.56
N ASP A 8 1.23 -33.40 -13.09
CA ASP A 8 -0.02 -33.09 -13.78
C ASP A 8 0.17 -31.97 -14.82
N ARG A 9 1.39 -31.45 -14.96
CA ARG A 9 1.75 -30.51 -16.04
C ARG A 9 2.23 -31.23 -17.29
N THR A 10 2.40 -32.55 -17.25
CA THR A 10 2.98 -33.31 -18.37
C THR A 10 1.91 -33.73 -19.37
N VAL A 11 2.11 -33.34 -20.64
CA VAL A 11 1.15 -33.56 -21.74
C VAL A 11 1.78 -34.34 -22.89
N VAL A 12 0.93 -35.00 -23.67
CA VAL A 12 1.32 -35.61 -24.94
C VAL A 12 1.25 -34.57 -26.04
N VAL A 13 2.28 -34.51 -26.87
CA VAL A 13 2.30 -33.69 -28.08
C VAL A 13 2.40 -34.59 -29.31
N LEU A 14 1.44 -34.45 -30.22
CA LEU A 14 1.37 -35.14 -31.50
C LEU A 14 1.70 -34.16 -32.63
N GLY A 15 2.89 -34.31 -33.21
CA GLY A 15 3.34 -33.54 -34.37
C GLY A 15 2.99 -34.19 -35.71
N ALA A 16 3.29 -33.50 -36.80
CA ALA A 16 3.02 -34.00 -38.16
C ALA A 16 3.79 -35.30 -38.48
N GLY A 17 3.13 -36.25 -39.14
CA GLY A 17 3.72 -37.52 -39.56
C GLY A 17 3.86 -38.56 -38.43
N SER A 18 2.89 -38.59 -37.51
CA SER A 18 2.79 -39.55 -36.39
C SER A 18 3.99 -39.54 -35.44
N VAL A 19 4.67 -38.39 -35.29
CA VAL A 19 5.69 -38.21 -34.27
C VAL A 19 5.03 -37.80 -32.97
N GLN A 20 5.11 -38.70 -31.99
CA GLN A 20 4.63 -38.45 -30.66
C GLN A 20 5.81 -38.12 -29.73
N GLY A 21 5.62 -37.08 -28.93
CA GLY A 21 6.51 -36.69 -27.84
C GLY A 21 5.73 -36.27 -26.61
N SER A 22 6.46 -35.75 -25.64
CA SER A 22 5.94 -35.19 -24.40
C SER A 22 6.04 -33.65 -24.44
N GLY A 23 5.38 -32.98 -23.51
CA GLY A 23 5.43 -31.54 -23.34
C GLY A 23 5.09 -31.16 -21.90
N VAL A 24 5.31 -29.90 -21.55
CA VAL A 24 4.99 -29.36 -20.23
C VAL A 24 4.09 -28.13 -20.33
N LEU A 25 3.02 -28.14 -19.53
CA LEU A 25 2.05 -27.07 -19.40
C LEU A 25 2.63 -25.92 -18.58
N LEU A 26 3.00 -24.83 -19.25
CA LEU A 26 3.53 -23.61 -18.64
C LEU A 26 2.42 -22.75 -18.03
N THR A 27 1.25 -22.69 -18.67
CA THR A 27 0.01 -22.05 -18.21
C THR A 27 -1.17 -22.90 -18.66
N ASP A 28 -2.41 -22.56 -18.30
CA ASP A 28 -3.63 -23.27 -18.71
C ASP A 28 -3.76 -23.59 -20.23
N ARG A 29 -3.09 -22.83 -21.11
CA ARG A 29 -3.14 -22.96 -22.58
C ARG A 29 -1.79 -23.09 -23.29
N LEU A 30 -0.67 -22.96 -22.57
CA LEU A 30 0.65 -22.83 -23.16
C LEU A 30 1.52 -24.04 -22.82
N VAL A 31 2.06 -24.70 -23.84
CA VAL A 31 2.85 -25.94 -23.71
C VAL A 31 4.24 -25.75 -24.31
N LEU A 32 5.27 -26.16 -23.58
CA LEU A 32 6.65 -26.23 -24.06
C LEU A 32 7.01 -27.68 -24.43
N THR A 33 7.61 -27.88 -25.60
CA THR A 33 8.06 -29.19 -26.09
C THR A 33 9.31 -29.04 -26.96
N CYS A 34 9.87 -30.13 -27.48
CA CYS A 34 11.01 -30.08 -28.38
C CYS A 34 10.61 -29.70 -29.81
N ALA A 35 11.45 -28.94 -30.50
CA ALA A 35 11.19 -28.51 -31.88
C ALA A 35 11.07 -29.71 -32.85
N HIS A 36 11.88 -30.75 -32.65
CA HIS A 36 11.82 -31.96 -33.48
C HIS A 36 10.55 -32.79 -33.28
N VAL A 37 9.79 -32.61 -32.18
CA VAL A 37 8.51 -33.29 -31.96
C VAL A 37 7.45 -32.72 -32.91
N VAL A 38 7.46 -31.40 -33.14
CA VAL A 38 6.49 -30.71 -34.01
C VAL A 38 6.94 -30.59 -35.48
N LYS A 39 8.19 -30.96 -35.81
CA LYS A 39 8.77 -31.03 -37.18
C LYS A 39 8.54 -29.79 -38.07
N GLY A 40 8.32 -28.61 -37.49
CA GLY A 40 8.03 -27.37 -38.22
C GLY A 40 6.60 -27.27 -38.79
N SER A 41 5.68 -28.15 -38.39
CA SER A 41 4.25 -28.00 -38.69
C SER A 41 3.68 -26.81 -37.92
N ALA A 42 2.82 -26.00 -38.58
CA ALA A 42 2.11 -24.92 -37.90
C ALA A 42 1.03 -25.43 -36.93
N LEU A 43 0.57 -26.67 -37.14
CA LEU A 43 -0.50 -27.31 -36.36
C LEU A 43 0.00 -28.61 -35.72
N CYS A 44 -0.45 -28.86 -34.50
CA CYS A 44 -0.25 -30.09 -33.75
C CYS A 44 -1.45 -30.36 -32.85
N SER A 45 -1.49 -31.53 -32.22
CA SER A 45 -2.53 -31.87 -31.25
C SER A 45 -1.91 -32.17 -29.89
N VAL A 46 -2.54 -31.69 -28.81
CA VAL A 46 -2.06 -31.90 -27.43
C VAL A 46 -3.11 -32.69 -26.65
N ALA A 47 -2.70 -33.70 -25.89
CA ALA A 47 -3.56 -34.43 -24.97
C ALA A 47 -3.02 -34.42 -23.55
N HIS A 48 -3.93 -34.41 -22.58
CA HIS A 48 -3.61 -34.51 -21.15
C HIS A 48 -4.21 -35.81 -20.59
N PRO A 49 -3.51 -36.60 -19.75
CA PRO A 49 -4.01 -37.89 -19.23
C PRO A 49 -5.36 -37.79 -18.50
N GLY A 50 -5.58 -36.68 -17.78
CA GLY A 50 -6.83 -36.42 -17.08
C GLY A 50 -8.00 -35.90 -17.94
N LEU A 51 -7.84 -35.79 -19.26
CA LEU A 51 -8.87 -35.29 -20.17
C LEU A 51 -9.15 -36.30 -21.29
N ALA A 52 -10.42 -36.43 -21.70
CA ALA A 52 -10.78 -37.26 -22.83
C ALA A 52 -10.49 -36.54 -24.16
N GLY A 53 -9.61 -37.12 -24.99
CA GLY A 53 -9.33 -36.67 -26.36
C GLY A 53 -8.14 -35.73 -26.52
N HIS A 54 -8.02 -35.14 -27.71
CA HIS A 54 -6.94 -34.21 -28.09
C HIS A 54 -7.50 -32.81 -28.33
N THR A 55 -6.68 -31.80 -28.02
CA THR A 55 -6.96 -30.39 -28.30
C THR A 55 -6.12 -29.92 -29.48
N ASP A 56 -6.77 -29.34 -30.49
CA ASP A 56 -6.09 -28.72 -31.61
C ASP A 56 -5.24 -27.54 -31.13
N SER A 57 -4.02 -27.47 -31.62
CA SER A 57 -3.00 -26.57 -31.10
C SER A 57 -2.13 -25.99 -32.22
N ALA A 58 -1.64 -24.78 -32.00
CA ALA A 58 -0.80 -24.07 -32.95
C ALA A 58 0.61 -23.86 -32.37
N VAL A 59 1.64 -24.07 -33.19
CA VAL A 59 3.02 -23.72 -32.82
C VAL A 59 3.17 -22.21 -32.92
N VAL A 60 3.32 -21.54 -31.78
CA VAL A 60 3.41 -20.07 -31.68
C VAL A 60 4.86 -19.56 -31.64
N TRP A 61 5.80 -20.43 -31.31
CA TRP A 61 7.24 -20.15 -31.35
C TRP A 61 8.01 -21.46 -31.55
N ILE A 62 9.13 -21.40 -32.29
CA ILE A 62 10.01 -22.55 -32.52
C ILE A 62 11.44 -22.08 -32.73
N ASP A 63 12.39 -22.79 -32.13
CA ASP A 63 13.83 -22.59 -32.32
C ASP A 63 14.52 -23.95 -32.51
N HIS A 64 15.01 -24.19 -33.73
CA HIS A 64 15.70 -25.43 -34.08
C HIS A 64 17.14 -25.50 -33.53
N GLY A 65 17.76 -24.37 -33.21
CA GLY A 65 19.09 -24.32 -32.60
C GLY A 65 19.06 -24.76 -31.14
N LEU A 66 18.05 -24.30 -30.40
CA LEU A 66 17.79 -24.73 -29.02
C LEU A 66 16.99 -26.04 -28.92
N ASP A 67 16.36 -26.46 -30.01
CA ASP A 67 15.48 -27.63 -30.11
C ASP A 67 14.25 -27.54 -29.18
N ALA A 68 13.60 -26.37 -29.17
CA ALA A 68 12.41 -26.10 -28.37
C ALA A 68 11.30 -25.43 -29.20
N ALA A 69 10.05 -25.70 -28.84
CA ALA A 69 8.86 -25.12 -29.45
C ALA A 69 7.81 -24.82 -28.38
N LEU A 70 7.08 -23.73 -28.59
CA LEU A 70 5.96 -23.29 -27.77
C LEU A 70 4.67 -23.51 -28.55
N VAL A 71 3.73 -24.22 -27.92
CA VAL A 71 2.46 -24.65 -28.50
C VAL A 71 1.33 -24.00 -27.71
N ARG A 72 0.36 -23.40 -28.41
CA ARG A 72 -0.84 -22.84 -27.81
C ARG A 72 -2.03 -23.71 -28.15
N THR A 73 -2.74 -24.18 -27.13
CA THR A 73 -3.98 -24.93 -27.27
C THR A 73 -5.15 -24.00 -27.58
N THR A 74 -6.13 -24.50 -28.32
CA THR A 74 -7.37 -23.75 -28.66
C THR A 74 -8.32 -23.59 -27.47
N ALA A 75 -8.29 -24.51 -26.52
CA ALA A 75 -9.02 -24.45 -25.25
C ALA A 75 -8.06 -24.66 -24.05
N PRO A 76 -8.39 -24.13 -22.86
CA PRO A 76 -7.64 -24.46 -21.64
C PRO A 76 -7.67 -25.97 -21.39
N LEU A 77 -6.51 -26.55 -21.07
CA LEU A 77 -6.42 -27.96 -20.68
C LEU A 77 -6.83 -28.12 -19.21
N LEU A 78 -6.06 -27.51 -18.30
CA LEU A 78 -6.34 -27.51 -16.88
C LEU A 78 -6.23 -26.08 -16.32
N PRO A 79 -7.00 -25.71 -15.28
CA PRO A 79 -6.84 -24.43 -14.60
C PRO A 79 -5.48 -24.37 -13.90
N ALA A 80 -4.45 -23.90 -14.60
CA ALA A 80 -3.05 -23.94 -14.16
C ALA A 80 -2.49 -22.53 -13.99
N GLU A 81 -1.95 -22.25 -12.80
CA GLU A 81 -1.09 -21.08 -12.60
C GLU A 81 0.22 -21.20 -13.41
N PRO A 82 0.90 -20.07 -13.70
CA PRO A 82 2.19 -20.10 -14.38
C PRO A 82 3.20 -21.00 -13.66
N VAL A 83 3.86 -21.89 -14.40
CA VAL A 83 4.90 -22.76 -13.83
C VAL A 83 6.11 -21.93 -13.38
N ARG A 84 6.75 -22.34 -12.28
CA ARG A 84 8.01 -21.74 -11.83
C ARG A 84 9.16 -22.15 -12.75
N LEU A 85 9.86 -21.18 -13.32
CA LEU A 85 10.94 -21.41 -14.27
C LEU A 85 12.29 -21.24 -13.56
N GLY A 86 13.16 -22.25 -13.65
CA GLY A 86 14.47 -22.26 -12.98
C GLY A 86 15.63 -22.14 -13.95
N VAL A 87 16.59 -21.28 -13.63
CA VAL A 87 17.90 -21.22 -14.30
C VAL A 87 18.95 -21.80 -13.35
N LEU A 88 19.59 -22.88 -13.78
CA LEU A 88 20.58 -23.59 -12.96
C LEU A 88 21.83 -22.73 -12.74
N HIS A 89 22.14 -22.45 -11.47
CA HIS A 89 23.28 -21.63 -11.04
C HIS A 89 24.11 -22.35 -9.96
N SER A 90 24.40 -23.63 -10.22
CA SER A 90 25.20 -24.48 -9.33
C SER A 90 26.21 -25.30 -10.13
N SER A 91 27.37 -25.57 -9.53
CA SER A 91 28.34 -26.56 -10.04
C SER A 91 28.17 -27.93 -9.38
N GLN A 92 27.35 -28.03 -8.32
CA GLN A 92 27.07 -29.27 -7.61
C GLN A 92 25.97 -30.07 -8.31
N ALA A 93 26.00 -31.40 -8.16
CA ALA A 93 24.93 -32.25 -8.66
C ALA A 93 23.63 -32.01 -7.87
N LEU A 94 22.50 -31.89 -8.57
CA LEU A 94 21.17 -31.77 -7.94
C LEU A 94 20.50 -33.14 -7.98
N THR A 95 20.34 -33.77 -6.81
CA THR A 95 19.70 -35.07 -6.66
C THR A 95 18.18 -34.94 -6.47
N GLY A 96 17.45 -36.01 -6.78
CA GLY A 96 15.99 -36.06 -6.59
C GLY A 96 15.22 -35.15 -7.54
N CYS A 97 15.76 -34.85 -8.72
CA CYS A 97 14.99 -34.22 -9.79
C CYS A 97 14.05 -35.25 -10.40
N GLU A 98 12.93 -34.79 -10.95
CA GLU A 98 11.93 -35.66 -11.56
C GLU A 98 11.84 -35.39 -13.06
N LEU A 99 11.85 -36.45 -13.86
CA LEU A 99 11.59 -36.42 -15.29
C LEU A 99 10.32 -37.21 -15.56
N THR A 100 9.32 -36.58 -16.15
CA THR A 100 8.07 -37.24 -16.53
C THR A 100 7.85 -37.18 -18.04
N GLY A 101 7.10 -38.14 -18.58
CA GLY A 101 6.72 -38.15 -19.98
C GLY A 101 6.01 -39.43 -20.39
N PHE A 102 5.90 -39.65 -21.70
CA PHE A 102 5.13 -40.75 -22.27
C PHE A 102 6.01 -41.66 -23.15
N PRO A 103 6.91 -42.49 -22.58
CA PRO A 103 7.75 -43.40 -23.35
C PRO A 103 6.94 -44.55 -23.98
N ASP A 104 7.32 -45.00 -25.18
CA ASP A 104 6.62 -46.06 -25.93
C ASP A 104 6.48 -47.39 -25.15
N VAL A 105 7.38 -47.69 -24.21
CA VAL A 105 7.38 -48.95 -23.44
C VAL A 105 6.30 -49.04 -22.36
N GLN A 106 5.75 -47.91 -21.90
CA GLN A 106 4.80 -47.83 -20.77
C GLN A 106 3.71 -46.75 -20.95
N ARG A 107 3.50 -46.28 -22.19
CA ARG A 107 2.50 -45.24 -22.50
C ARG A 107 1.06 -45.70 -22.35
N HIS A 108 0.78 -47.00 -22.50
CA HIS A 108 -0.56 -47.55 -22.42
C HIS A 108 -0.65 -48.50 -21.23
N GLY A 109 -1.53 -48.16 -20.29
CA GLY A 109 -1.87 -49.01 -19.16
C GLY A 109 -2.58 -50.31 -19.59
N PRO A 110 -2.92 -51.20 -18.63
CA PRO A 110 -3.65 -52.44 -18.90
C PRO A 110 -4.96 -52.24 -19.66
N ASP A 111 -5.59 -51.08 -19.50
CA ASP A 111 -6.85 -50.68 -20.11
C ASP A 111 -6.67 -49.81 -21.37
N GLU A 112 -5.49 -49.80 -22.00
CA GLU A 112 -5.08 -48.98 -23.16
C GLU A 112 -5.16 -47.44 -22.95
N HIS A 113 -5.46 -46.98 -21.74
CA HIS A 113 -5.45 -45.57 -21.38
C HIS A 113 -4.03 -45.01 -21.35
N LEU A 114 -3.90 -43.72 -21.66
CA LEU A 114 -2.63 -43.02 -21.66
C LEU A 114 -2.10 -42.88 -20.22
N GLU A 115 -0.97 -43.50 -19.94
CA GLU A 115 -0.26 -43.41 -18.66
C GLU A 115 1.06 -42.65 -18.82
N ALA A 116 1.34 -41.73 -17.88
CA ALA A 116 2.61 -41.04 -17.79
C ALA A 116 3.58 -41.86 -16.94
N ASP A 117 4.85 -41.85 -17.32
CA ASP A 117 5.91 -42.49 -16.57
C ASP A 117 6.77 -41.43 -15.85
N GLN A 118 7.34 -41.80 -14.70
CA GLN A 118 8.08 -40.91 -13.82
C GLN A 118 9.44 -41.52 -13.46
N TYR A 119 10.50 -40.75 -13.72
CA TYR A 119 11.87 -41.12 -13.44
C TYR A 119 12.49 -40.16 -12.44
N THR A 120 13.18 -40.68 -11.43
CA THR A 120 14.06 -39.86 -10.59
C THR A 120 15.44 -39.75 -11.24
N ALA A 121 16.00 -38.56 -11.19
CA ALA A 121 17.26 -38.24 -11.84
C ALA A 121 18.12 -37.29 -11.02
N THR A 122 19.42 -37.41 -11.24
CA THR A 122 20.42 -36.47 -10.75
C THR A 122 20.86 -35.55 -11.89
N VAL A 123 20.62 -34.25 -11.76
CA VAL A 123 21.09 -33.23 -12.70
C VAL A 123 22.58 -32.95 -12.46
N LEU A 124 23.38 -32.98 -13.53
CA LEU A 124 24.83 -32.82 -13.52
C LEU A 124 25.24 -31.54 -14.29
N PRO A 125 25.26 -30.37 -13.64
CA PRO A 125 25.47 -29.07 -14.31
C PRO A 125 26.75 -29.00 -15.15
N VAL A 126 27.83 -29.61 -14.66
CA VAL A 126 29.15 -29.55 -15.32
C VAL A 126 29.21 -30.42 -16.59
N ALA A 127 28.45 -31.52 -16.63
CA ALA A 127 28.56 -32.52 -17.71
C ALA A 127 28.03 -32.01 -19.06
N GLY A 128 27.12 -31.04 -19.06
CA GLY A 128 26.50 -30.48 -20.26
C GLY A 128 26.97 -29.06 -20.65
N ARG A 129 27.69 -28.38 -19.76
CA ARG A 129 28.10 -26.98 -19.91
C ARG A 129 28.82 -26.64 -21.23
N PRO A 130 29.78 -27.45 -21.75
CA PRO A 130 30.48 -27.13 -23.01
C PRO A 130 29.57 -27.13 -24.24
N ARG A 131 28.42 -27.82 -24.16
CA ARG A 131 27.46 -27.99 -25.26
C ARG A 131 26.17 -27.20 -25.03
N ASN A 132 26.12 -26.41 -23.96
CA ASN A 132 24.94 -25.66 -23.54
C ASN A 132 23.67 -26.54 -23.39
N VAL A 133 23.85 -27.76 -22.86
CA VAL A 133 22.75 -28.69 -22.56
C VAL A 133 22.71 -28.98 -21.06
N LEU A 134 21.52 -29.32 -20.55
CA LEU A 134 21.36 -29.87 -19.22
C LEU A 134 21.54 -31.40 -19.30
N VAL A 135 22.32 -32.00 -18.42
CA VAL A 135 22.52 -33.46 -18.40
C VAL A 135 21.92 -34.02 -17.13
N CYS A 136 21.01 -34.98 -17.27
CA CYS A 136 20.40 -35.71 -16.17
C CYS A 136 20.87 -37.17 -16.22
N GLU A 137 21.24 -37.75 -15.09
CA GLU A 137 21.57 -39.16 -14.95
C GLU A 137 20.45 -39.84 -14.15
N LEU A 138 19.78 -40.83 -14.73
CA LEU A 138 18.66 -41.54 -14.11
C LEU A 138 19.17 -42.41 -12.95
N ASP A 139 18.50 -42.33 -11.80
CA ASP A 139 18.94 -43.01 -10.58
C ASP A 139 18.77 -44.54 -10.69
N GLY A 140 17.78 -45.00 -11.47
CA GLY A 140 17.58 -46.40 -11.88
C GLY A 140 17.79 -46.64 -13.39
N PRO A 141 17.95 -47.89 -13.85
CA PRO A 141 17.89 -48.21 -15.27
C PRO A 141 16.47 -47.98 -15.83
N PRO A 142 16.31 -47.60 -17.10
CA PRO A 142 14.98 -47.53 -17.72
C PRO A 142 14.35 -48.93 -17.77
N THR A 143 13.05 -49.00 -17.48
CA THR A 143 12.25 -50.22 -17.47
C THR A 143 12.03 -50.73 -18.91
N GLY A 144 12.78 -51.74 -19.34
CA GLY A 144 12.64 -52.37 -20.67
C GLY A 144 13.76 -53.39 -20.96
N PRO A 145 13.64 -54.24 -22.00
CA PRO A 145 14.69 -55.19 -22.35
C PRO A 145 16.02 -54.45 -22.64
N ASP A 146 17.06 -54.88 -21.93
CA ASP A 146 18.31 -54.20 -21.61
C ASP A 146 19.24 -53.80 -22.79
N ARG A 147 18.75 -53.73 -24.04
CA ARG A 147 19.63 -53.64 -25.22
C ARG A 147 19.28 -52.70 -26.37
N GLU A 148 18.21 -51.91 -26.34
CA GLU A 148 18.01 -50.92 -27.41
C GLU A 148 17.47 -49.54 -26.94
N PRO A 149 17.95 -48.41 -27.50
CA PRO A 149 17.44 -47.05 -27.24
C PRO A 149 15.93 -46.75 -27.54
N PRO A 150 15.13 -47.58 -28.26
CA PRO A 150 13.71 -47.33 -28.48
C PRO A 150 12.81 -47.32 -27.23
N ALA A 151 13.24 -47.89 -26.10
CA ALA A 151 12.38 -48.02 -24.91
C ALA A 151 11.86 -46.67 -24.37
N LEU A 152 12.67 -45.61 -24.49
CA LEU A 152 12.34 -44.26 -24.00
C LEU A 152 11.89 -43.30 -25.12
N ARG A 153 11.61 -43.82 -26.32
CA ARG A 153 11.09 -43.05 -27.44
C ARG A 153 9.75 -42.42 -27.03
N GLY A 154 9.60 -41.11 -27.20
CA GLY A 154 8.43 -40.35 -26.74
C GLY A 154 8.66 -39.47 -25.51
N LEU A 155 9.79 -39.63 -24.78
CA LEU A 155 10.18 -38.71 -23.71
C LEU A 155 10.62 -37.32 -24.20
N SER A 156 10.91 -37.16 -25.49
CA SER A 156 11.29 -35.86 -26.05
C SER A 156 10.23 -34.79 -25.77
N GLY A 157 10.63 -33.71 -25.11
CA GLY A 157 9.78 -32.63 -24.62
C GLY A 157 9.25 -32.82 -23.18
N GLY A 158 9.53 -33.95 -22.52
CA GLY A 158 9.12 -34.22 -21.15
C GLY A 158 9.84 -33.30 -20.14
N PRO A 159 9.15 -32.75 -19.13
CA PRO A 159 9.74 -31.79 -18.21
C PRO A 159 10.73 -32.42 -17.23
N VAL A 160 11.78 -31.65 -16.92
CA VAL A 160 12.69 -31.94 -15.80
C VAL A 160 12.42 -30.93 -14.69
N PHE A 161 11.91 -31.41 -13.56
CA PHE A 161 11.60 -30.60 -12.40
C PHE A 161 12.60 -30.83 -11.25
N ALA A 162 12.89 -29.76 -10.52
CA ALA A 162 13.45 -29.82 -9.16
C ALA A 162 12.37 -29.26 -8.21
N GLY A 163 11.63 -30.15 -7.55
CA GLY A 163 10.40 -29.79 -6.84
C GLY A 163 9.35 -29.27 -7.81
N SER A 164 8.88 -28.04 -7.63
CA SER A 164 7.94 -27.37 -8.55
C SER A 164 8.60 -26.48 -9.59
N VAL A 165 9.93 -26.45 -9.63
CA VAL A 165 10.72 -25.58 -10.50
C VAL A 165 11.15 -26.33 -11.75
N LEU A 166 10.68 -25.89 -12.91
CA LEU A 166 11.06 -26.46 -14.20
C LEU A 166 12.50 -26.05 -14.53
N LEU A 167 13.37 -27.02 -14.81
CA LEU A 167 14.78 -26.76 -15.19
C LEU A 167 15.03 -26.87 -16.69
N GLY A 168 14.18 -27.63 -17.39
CA GLY A 168 14.31 -27.87 -18.82
C GLY A 168 13.37 -28.95 -19.33
N ILE A 169 13.54 -29.33 -20.60
CA ILE A 169 12.79 -30.41 -21.25
C ILE A 169 13.74 -31.46 -21.82
N ALA A 170 13.40 -32.74 -21.73
CA ALA A 170 14.18 -33.84 -22.26
C ALA A 170 14.30 -33.74 -23.78
N ARG A 171 15.52 -33.81 -24.31
CA ARG A 171 15.79 -33.66 -25.74
C ARG A 171 16.09 -34.98 -26.42
N GLN A 172 17.03 -35.72 -25.85
CA GLN A 172 17.50 -36.99 -26.41
C GLN A 172 18.20 -37.84 -25.35
N ILE A 173 18.31 -39.14 -25.62
CA ILE A 173 19.03 -40.09 -24.79
C ILE A 173 20.20 -40.63 -25.61
N PRO A 174 21.45 -40.22 -25.32
CA PRO A 174 22.60 -40.71 -26.04
C PRO A 174 22.76 -42.23 -25.88
N PRO A 175 23.14 -42.97 -26.94
CA PRO A 175 23.30 -44.43 -26.88
C PRO A 175 24.47 -44.89 -26.00
N LYS A 176 25.37 -43.98 -25.59
CA LYS A 176 26.52 -44.28 -24.72
C LYS A 176 26.10 -44.24 -23.25
N ARG A 177 26.71 -45.09 -22.40
CA ARG A 177 26.43 -45.23 -20.95
C ARG A 177 25.08 -45.88 -20.60
N GLY A 178 24.63 -46.85 -21.40
CA GLY A 178 23.51 -47.72 -21.05
C GLY A 178 22.15 -47.03 -20.99
N GLY A 179 21.93 -45.95 -21.74
CA GLY A 179 20.65 -45.26 -21.81
C GLY A 179 20.25 -44.48 -20.54
N ARG A 180 21.15 -44.37 -19.55
CA ARG A 180 20.88 -43.71 -18.26
C ARG A 180 21.07 -42.20 -18.27
N ARG A 181 21.63 -41.63 -19.34
CA ARG A 181 21.83 -40.19 -19.46
C ARG A 181 20.81 -39.58 -20.40
N VAL A 182 20.14 -38.55 -19.91
CA VAL A 182 19.21 -37.74 -20.70
C VAL A 182 19.86 -36.37 -20.91
N GLU A 183 19.98 -35.97 -22.18
CA GLU A 183 20.32 -34.60 -22.53
C GLU A 183 19.03 -33.80 -22.67
N CYS A 184 18.98 -32.65 -22.03
CA CYS A 184 17.80 -31.81 -21.92
C CYS A 184 18.12 -30.40 -22.42
N VAL A 185 17.12 -29.72 -22.98
CA VAL A 185 17.18 -28.29 -23.31
C VAL A 185 17.06 -27.50 -22.00
N PRO A 186 18.09 -26.75 -21.58
CA PRO A 186 18.01 -25.92 -20.37
C PRO A 186 17.11 -24.70 -20.60
N LEU A 187 16.41 -24.25 -19.56
CA LEU A 187 15.58 -23.04 -19.67
C LEU A 187 16.39 -21.75 -19.80
N GLY A 188 17.61 -21.68 -19.28
CA GLY A 188 18.42 -20.44 -19.30
C GLY A 188 18.56 -19.81 -20.69
N PRO A 189 19.00 -20.54 -21.72
CA PRO A 189 19.05 -20.04 -23.09
C PRO A 189 17.69 -19.66 -23.69
N LEU A 190 16.60 -20.36 -23.31
CA LEU A 190 15.24 -20.02 -23.74
C LEU A 190 14.79 -18.69 -23.13
N LEU A 191 15.01 -18.51 -21.84
CA LEU A 191 14.68 -17.28 -21.09
C LEU A 191 15.54 -16.09 -21.51
N ALA A 192 16.76 -16.33 -22.00
CA ALA A 192 17.61 -15.27 -22.58
C ALA A 192 17.19 -14.87 -24.00
N SER A 193 16.35 -15.67 -24.68
CA SER A 193 15.88 -15.41 -26.04
C SER A 193 14.76 -14.35 -26.04
N GLU A 194 15.04 -13.18 -26.62
CA GLU A 194 14.05 -12.11 -26.78
C GLU A 194 12.81 -12.58 -27.58
N PRO A 195 12.93 -13.32 -28.71
CA PRO A 195 11.77 -13.90 -29.38
C PRO A 195 10.90 -14.79 -28.50
N PHE A 196 11.50 -15.61 -27.64
CA PHE A 196 10.77 -16.47 -26.72
C PHE A 196 9.98 -15.64 -25.69
N ARG A 197 10.63 -14.66 -25.05
CA ARG A 197 10.00 -13.78 -24.04
C ARG A 197 8.81 -13.00 -24.60
N LEU A 198 8.97 -12.44 -25.81
CA LEU A 198 7.89 -11.70 -26.48
C LEU A 198 6.67 -12.58 -26.77
N VAL A 199 6.88 -13.81 -27.23
CA VAL A 199 5.77 -14.73 -27.48
C VAL A 199 5.16 -15.20 -26.17
N TYR A 200 5.97 -15.54 -25.16
CA TYR A 200 5.46 -15.91 -23.83
C TYR A 200 4.57 -14.80 -23.26
N HIS A 201 5.07 -13.56 -23.19
CA HIS A 201 4.31 -12.40 -22.70
C HIS A 201 3.01 -12.18 -23.48
N ARG A 202 3.05 -12.27 -24.82
CA ARG A 202 1.85 -12.12 -25.65
C ARG A 202 0.78 -13.16 -25.34
N GLN A 203 1.17 -14.38 -24.98
CA GLN A 203 0.22 -15.46 -24.72
C GLN A 203 -0.22 -15.56 -23.25
N SER A 204 0.64 -15.18 -22.29
CA SER A 204 0.36 -15.29 -20.85
C SER A 204 -0.07 -13.98 -20.19
N GLY A 205 0.17 -12.83 -20.83
CA GLY A 205 -0.04 -11.50 -20.24
C GLY A 205 1.01 -11.08 -19.19
N ALA A 206 2.07 -11.88 -18.98
CA ALA A 206 3.13 -11.60 -18.02
C ALA A 206 4.52 -11.97 -18.57
N GLU A 207 5.56 -11.25 -18.14
CA GLU A 207 6.95 -11.64 -18.43
C GLU A 207 7.29 -12.97 -17.74
N PRO A 208 8.06 -13.86 -18.39
CA PRO A 208 8.50 -15.10 -17.74
C PRO A 208 9.49 -14.78 -16.61
N HIS A 209 9.00 -14.82 -15.37
CA HIS A 209 9.82 -14.76 -14.18
C HIS A 209 10.59 -16.06 -13.98
N HIS A 210 11.86 -15.96 -13.60
CA HIS A 210 12.69 -17.12 -13.30
C HIS A 210 13.50 -16.93 -12.02
N GLU A 211 13.83 -18.05 -11.39
CA GLU A 211 14.65 -18.09 -10.19
C GLU A 211 15.99 -18.80 -10.46
N GLN A 212 17.04 -18.38 -9.74
CA GLN A 212 18.35 -19.03 -9.81
C GLN A 212 18.35 -20.27 -8.91
N VAL A 213 18.55 -21.44 -9.50
CA VAL A 213 18.52 -22.71 -8.78
C VAL A 213 19.94 -23.11 -8.38
N HIS A 214 20.23 -22.94 -7.09
CA HIS A 214 21.54 -23.30 -6.50
C HIS A 214 21.58 -24.73 -5.92
N GLY A 215 20.41 -25.32 -5.66
CA GLY A 215 20.23 -26.66 -5.10
C GLY A 215 18.76 -27.09 -5.16
N HIS A 216 18.47 -28.32 -4.76
CA HIS A 216 17.12 -28.87 -4.68
C HIS A 216 16.76 -29.20 -3.22
N PHE A 217 15.69 -28.58 -2.71
CA PHE A 217 15.25 -28.68 -1.31
C PHE A 217 13.81 -29.20 -1.26
N PRO A 218 13.59 -30.53 -1.37
CA PRO A 218 12.25 -31.11 -1.52
C PRO A 218 11.33 -30.87 -0.31
N LYS A 219 11.89 -30.53 0.86
CA LYS A 219 11.12 -30.23 2.08
C LYS A 219 10.56 -28.81 2.11
N ASP A 220 11.13 -27.88 1.32
CA ASP A 220 10.79 -26.46 1.40
C ASP A 220 9.36 -26.18 0.93
N LEU A 221 8.91 -26.84 -0.15
CA LEU A 221 7.56 -26.62 -0.70
C LEU A 221 6.46 -27.06 0.24
N ARG A 222 6.60 -28.28 0.77
CA ARG A 222 5.66 -28.82 1.75
C ARG A 222 5.60 -27.93 3.00
N TYR A 223 6.77 -27.47 3.46
CA TYR A 223 6.85 -26.54 4.58
C TYR A 223 6.19 -25.19 4.27
N GLU A 224 6.40 -24.63 3.07
CA GLU A 224 5.77 -23.38 2.63
C GLU A 224 4.25 -23.46 2.64
N GLU A 225 3.68 -24.57 2.18
CA GLU A 225 2.23 -24.81 2.21
C GLU A 225 1.69 -24.96 3.63
N GLU A 226 2.36 -25.75 4.47
CA GLU A 226 2.04 -25.92 5.89
C GLU A 226 2.13 -24.58 6.65
N TYR A 227 3.17 -23.80 6.38
CA TYR A 227 3.40 -22.48 6.96
C TYR A 227 2.34 -21.47 6.52
N ALA A 228 1.99 -21.43 5.23
CA ALA A 228 0.94 -20.56 4.72
C ALA A 228 -0.44 -20.89 5.31
N ALA A 229 -0.77 -22.18 5.45
CA ALA A 229 -2.00 -22.62 6.09
C ALA A 229 -2.05 -22.21 7.57
N ALA A 230 -0.93 -22.35 8.29
CA ALA A 230 -0.83 -21.94 9.69
C ALA A 230 -0.92 -20.42 9.87
N LEU A 231 -0.32 -19.62 8.99
CA LEU A 231 -0.50 -18.16 8.97
C LEU A 231 -1.96 -17.79 8.74
N GLY A 232 -2.63 -18.45 7.79
CA GLY A 232 -4.06 -18.28 7.55
C GLY A 232 -4.88 -18.57 8.81
N ALA A 233 -4.63 -19.72 9.47
CA ALA A 233 -5.33 -20.08 10.69
C ALA A 233 -5.06 -19.11 11.86
N ALA A 234 -3.82 -18.63 12.00
CA ALA A 234 -3.41 -17.75 13.10
C ALA A 234 -3.88 -16.30 12.92
N TYR A 235 -3.96 -15.81 11.68
CA TYR A 235 -4.17 -14.38 11.40
C TYR A 235 -5.46 -14.05 10.65
N ARG A 236 -6.22 -14.99 10.06
CA ARG A 236 -7.52 -14.70 9.40
C ARG A 236 -8.64 -14.41 10.37
N ARG A 237 -8.50 -14.89 11.60
CA ARG A 237 -9.55 -14.81 12.61
C ARG A 237 -9.26 -13.71 13.61
N THR A 238 -10.20 -12.78 13.76
CA THR A 238 -10.09 -11.69 14.74
C THR A 238 -11.34 -11.59 15.58
N LYS A 239 -11.18 -11.22 16.86
CA LYS A 239 -12.31 -10.93 17.73
C LYS A 239 -12.78 -9.50 17.46
N ILE A 240 -13.99 -9.36 16.91
CA ILE A 240 -14.62 -8.05 16.72
C ILE A 240 -15.33 -7.67 18.01
N PHE A 241 -15.04 -6.45 18.46
CA PHE A 241 -15.61 -5.91 19.69
C PHE A 241 -17.16 -5.93 19.64
N GLY A 242 -17.77 -6.54 20.66
CA GLY A 242 -19.22 -6.59 20.84
C GLY A 242 -19.97 -7.74 20.16
N LEU A 243 -19.29 -8.60 19.40
CA LEU A 243 -19.87 -9.80 18.79
C LEU A 243 -19.59 -11.09 19.60
N ASP A 244 -18.56 -11.09 20.46
CA ASP A 244 -18.25 -12.18 21.41
C ASP A 244 -19.38 -12.53 22.40
N GLU A 245 -20.43 -11.71 22.47
CA GLU A 245 -21.62 -11.94 23.30
C GLU A 245 -22.61 -12.95 22.68
N LEU A 246 -22.38 -13.42 21.44
CA LEU A 246 -23.36 -14.17 20.64
C LEU A 246 -23.34 -15.70 20.76
N GLY A 247 -22.27 -16.33 21.28
CA GLY A 247 -22.26 -17.80 21.42
C GLY A 247 -20.87 -18.42 21.57
N ARG A 248 -20.82 -19.68 22.03
CA ARG A 248 -19.58 -20.41 22.36
C ARG A 248 -18.82 -21.01 21.16
N HIS A 249 -19.37 -20.96 19.95
CA HIS A 249 -18.79 -21.69 18.82
C HIS A 249 -18.10 -20.86 17.73
N ASP A 250 -18.32 -19.54 17.60
CA ASP A 250 -17.65 -18.73 16.55
C ASP A 250 -17.45 -17.25 16.95
N SER A 251 -16.74 -16.97 18.06
CA SER A 251 -16.30 -15.59 18.41
C SER A 251 -15.15 -15.07 17.52
N GLU A 252 -14.83 -15.79 16.46
CA GLU A 252 -13.67 -15.56 15.61
C GLU A 252 -14.16 -15.18 14.21
N TRP A 253 -14.09 -13.89 13.90
CA TRP A 253 -14.55 -13.32 12.64
C TRP A 253 -13.50 -13.47 11.56
N ASP A 254 -13.95 -13.85 10.37
CA ASP A 254 -13.14 -13.81 9.17
C ASP A 254 -12.86 -12.35 8.79
N LEU A 255 -11.57 -11.97 8.83
CA LEU A 255 -11.11 -10.67 8.36
C LEU A 255 -11.57 -10.39 6.91
N ASP A 256 -11.84 -11.42 6.11
CA ASP A 256 -12.35 -11.28 4.73
C ASP A 256 -13.65 -10.47 4.66
N THR A 257 -14.44 -10.49 5.73
CA THR A 257 -15.74 -9.81 5.80
C THR A 257 -15.64 -8.44 6.50
N ALA A 258 -14.56 -8.19 7.26
CA ALA A 258 -14.44 -7.07 8.19
C ALA A 258 -13.31 -6.09 7.87
N TYR A 259 -12.37 -6.45 6.97
CA TYR A 259 -11.29 -5.55 6.59
C TYR A 259 -11.82 -4.38 5.75
N LEU A 260 -11.48 -3.16 6.19
CA LEU A 260 -11.76 -1.91 5.49
C LEU A 260 -10.43 -1.24 5.14
N SER A 261 -10.18 -1.04 3.84
CA SER A 261 -8.99 -0.29 3.39
C SER A 261 -9.14 1.18 3.77
N LEU A 262 -8.32 1.66 4.70
CA LEU A 262 -8.37 3.05 5.18
C LEU A 262 -7.59 4.00 4.27
N GLU A 263 -7.91 5.29 4.35
CA GLU A 263 -7.07 6.31 3.74
C GLU A 263 -5.77 6.48 4.50
N ALA A 264 -4.72 6.73 3.75
CA ALA A 264 -3.42 7.09 4.26
C ALA A 264 -2.79 8.16 3.38
N GLN A 265 -1.95 8.98 3.99
CA GLN A 265 -1.26 10.06 3.32
C GLN A 265 0.24 9.80 3.38
N PRO A 266 0.94 9.78 2.23
CA PRO A 266 2.40 9.87 2.22
C PRO A 266 2.84 11.13 2.96
N ARG A 267 3.95 11.05 3.69
CA ARG A 267 4.48 12.25 4.33
C ARG A 267 4.95 13.25 3.28
N ASP A 268 4.57 14.51 3.49
CA ASP A 268 5.09 15.64 2.73
C ASP A 268 6.58 15.83 3.01
N ARG A 269 7.42 15.58 2.01
CA ARG A 269 8.88 15.82 2.05
C ARG A 269 9.24 17.24 1.60
N SER A 270 8.27 18.02 1.12
CA SER A 270 8.52 19.37 0.62
C SER A 270 8.40 20.39 1.76
N ALA A 271 9.42 21.24 1.92
CA ALA A 271 9.35 22.43 2.78
C ALA A 271 8.90 23.67 1.98
N ALA A 272 8.45 23.49 0.74
CA ALA A 272 8.07 24.56 -0.18
C ALA A 272 6.54 24.74 -0.16
N PRO A 273 6.03 25.94 0.14
CA PRO A 273 4.59 26.20 0.21
C PRO A 273 3.84 26.13 -1.14
N GLU A 274 4.52 25.82 -2.25
CA GLU A 274 3.96 25.81 -3.61
C GLU A 274 3.82 24.41 -4.24
N GLU A 275 4.36 23.34 -3.64
CA GLU A 275 4.10 21.97 -4.11
C GLU A 275 2.79 21.42 -3.50
N PRO A 276 1.92 20.78 -4.30
CA PRO A 276 0.67 20.24 -3.80
C PRO A 276 0.94 19.14 -2.76
N ARG A 277 0.37 19.29 -1.56
CA ARG A 277 0.41 18.27 -0.50
C ARG A 277 0.02 16.91 -1.10
N PRO A 278 0.73 15.81 -0.81
CA PRO A 278 0.39 14.49 -1.32
C PRO A 278 -1.06 14.16 -1.00
N VAL A 279 -1.85 13.83 -2.02
CA VAL A 279 -3.28 13.54 -1.88
C VAL A 279 -3.46 12.26 -1.04
N PRO A 280 -4.41 12.22 -0.09
CA PRO A 280 -4.79 10.97 0.57
C PRO A 280 -5.14 9.87 -0.43
N ARG A 281 -4.65 8.66 -0.21
CA ARG A 281 -4.92 7.48 -1.04
C ARG A 281 -5.27 6.29 -0.15
N ARG A 282 -5.94 5.28 -0.69
CA ARG A 282 -6.17 4.03 0.04
C ARG A 282 -4.84 3.36 0.37
N VAL A 283 -4.69 2.86 1.59
CA VAL A 283 -3.44 2.25 2.09
C VAL A 283 -2.97 1.10 1.20
N ASP A 284 -3.90 0.33 0.64
CA ASP A 284 -3.63 -0.78 -0.27
C ASP A 284 -2.81 -0.35 -1.50
N ALA A 285 -3.19 0.77 -2.13
CA ALA A 285 -2.46 1.29 -3.30
C ALA A 285 -1.05 1.73 -2.93
N LEU A 286 -0.90 2.37 -1.78
CA LEU A 286 0.41 2.84 -1.31
C LEU A 286 1.36 1.67 -1.02
N LEU A 287 0.85 0.59 -0.43
CA LEU A 287 1.62 -0.62 -0.13
C LEU A 287 2.02 -1.40 -1.39
N ALA A 288 1.22 -1.39 -2.45
CA ALA A 288 1.53 -2.09 -3.69
C ALA A 288 2.69 -1.45 -4.45
N GLU A 289 2.73 -0.12 -4.50
CA GLU A 289 3.75 0.66 -5.20
C GLU A 289 5.10 0.66 -4.47
N ARG A 290 5.07 0.53 -3.13
CA ARG A 290 6.23 0.79 -2.28
C ARG A 290 6.82 -0.52 -1.75
N PRO A 291 8.12 -0.78 -1.94
CA PRO A 291 8.74 -1.97 -1.39
C PRO A 291 8.87 -1.92 0.14
N ARG A 292 9.05 -0.73 0.73
CA ARG A 292 9.26 -0.55 2.17
C ARG A 292 8.43 0.61 2.72
N VAL A 293 7.56 0.33 3.67
CA VAL A 293 6.61 1.31 4.22
C VAL A 293 6.69 1.36 5.74
N LEU A 294 6.85 2.56 6.28
CA LEU A 294 6.70 2.85 7.71
C LEU A 294 5.32 3.43 7.94
N LEU A 295 4.41 2.60 8.44
CA LEU A 295 3.02 2.95 8.65
C LEU A 295 2.81 3.57 10.03
N ARG A 296 2.45 4.85 10.02
CA ARG A 296 2.09 5.64 11.20
C ARG A 296 0.58 5.71 11.38
N GLY A 297 0.10 5.63 12.61
CA GLY A 297 -1.31 5.82 12.91
C GLY A 297 -1.61 5.75 14.40
N ASP A 298 -2.69 6.40 14.84
CA ASP A 298 -3.07 6.48 16.25
C ASP A 298 -3.46 5.13 16.86
N ALA A 299 -3.69 5.11 18.17
CA ALA A 299 -4.23 3.94 18.85
C ALA A 299 -5.61 3.58 18.27
N GLY A 300 -5.83 2.30 17.97
CA GLY A 300 -7.10 1.82 17.38
C GLY A 300 -7.29 2.16 15.89
N ALA A 301 -6.28 2.71 15.20
CA ALA A 301 -6.35 3.05 13.77
C ALA A 301 -6.27 1.83 12.82
N GLY A 302 -6.15 0.59 13.32
CA GLY A 302 -6.16 -0.62 12.48
C GLY A 302 -4.80 -1.07 11.92
N LYS A 303 -3.66 -0.52 12.38
CA LYS A 303 -2.30 -0.91 11.92
C LYS A 303 -2.03 -2.42 12.06
N THR A 304 -2.26 -2.99 13.24
CA THR A 304 -2.08 -4.42 13.50
C THR A 304 -3.06 -5.26 12.68
N THR A 305 -4.30 -4.79 12.52
CA THR A 305 -5.32 -5.44 11.67
C THR A 305 -4.85 -5.54 10.23
N LEU A 306 -4.24 -4.48 9.68
CA LEU A 306 -3.65 -4.48 8.34
C LEU A 306 -2.46 -5.45 8.23
N VAL A 307 -1.58 -5.50 9.23
CA VAL A 307 -0.47 -6.48 9.24
C VAL A 307 -1.00 -7.91 9.22
N TRP A 308 -2.04 -8.20 9.99
CA TRP A 308 -2.66 -9.52 10.04
C TRP A 308 -3.34 -9.89 8.73
N TRP A 309 -4.05 -8.95 8.14
CA TRP A 309 -4.64 -9.09 6.81
C TRP A 309 -3.56 -9.45 5.77
N LEU A 310 -2.44 -8.73 5.74
CA LEU A 310 -1.34 -9.05 4.83
C LEU A 310 -0.76 -10.44 5.10
N ALA A 311 -0.56 -10.81 6.36
CA ALA A 311 -0.03 -12.11 6.75
C ALA A 311 -0.94 -13.28 6.34
N ALA A 312 -2.25 -13.11 6.45
CA ALA A 312 -3.26 -14.12 6.16
C ALA A 312 -3.52 -14.36 4.66
N HIS A 313 -3.29 -13.34 3.83
CA HIS A 313 -3.74 -13.32 2.44
C HIS A 313 -2.62 -13.31 1.40
N ALA A 314 -1.43 -12.79 1.72
CA ALA A 314 -0.32 -12.67 0.77
C ALA A 314 0.20 -14.04 0.27
N SER A 315 0.50 -14.97 1.18
CA SER A 315 0.96 -16.33 0.81
C SER A 315 -0.11 -17.14 0.10
N ALA A 316 -1.38 -16.94 0.48
CA ALA A 316 -2.52 -17.61 -0.13
C ALA A 316 -2.93 -17.03 -1.50
N GLY A 317 -2.31 -15.93 -1.93
CA GLY A 317 -2.61 -15.28 -3.21
C GLY A 317 -4.03 -14.70 -3.29
N THR A 318 -4.60 -14.32 -2.15
CA THR A 318 -6.01 -13.90 -2.05
C THR A 318 -6.20 -12.40 -1.87
N LEU A 319 -5.12 -11.61 -1.88
CA LEU A 319 -5.24 -10.15 -1.87
C LEU A 319 -5.89 -9.66 -3.16
N GLY A 320 -6.70 -8.61 -3.05
CA GLY A 320 -7.42 -8.02 -4.18
C GLY A 320 -6.52 -7.43 -5.28
N PRO A 321 -7.11 -6.95 -6.40
CA PRO A 321 -6.36 -6.49 -7.57
C PRO A 321 -5.34 -5.38 -7.28
N LYS A 322 -5.67 -4.49 -6.34
CA LYS A 322 -4.79 -3.38 -5.94
C LYS A 322 -3.52 -3.85 -5.22
N LEU A 323 -3.50 -5.07 -4.66
CA LEU A 323 -2.39 -5.64 -3.88
C LEU A 323 -1.78 -6.89 -4.55
N THR A 324 -2.03 -7.11 -5.84
CA THR A 324 -1.53 -8.30 -6.57
C THR A 324 -0.01 -8.43 -6.51
N ALA A 325 0.73 -7.33 -6.40
CA ALA A 325 2.19 -7.34 -6.25
C ALA A 325 2.69 -7.97 -4.93
N LEU A 326 1.81 -8.18 -3.94
CA LEU A 326 2.12 -8.86 -2.68
C LEU A 326 1.64 -10.32 -2.65
N ASN A 327 0.83 -10.75 -3.62
CA ASN A 327 0.39 -12.14 -3.72
C ASN A 327 1.56 -13.06 -4.08
N GLY A 328 1.65 -14.20 -3.41
CA GLY A 328 2.73 -15.18 -3.58
C GLY A 328 4.01 -14.86 -2.79
N LEU A 329 4.03 -13.75 -2.03
CA LEU A 329 5.08 -13.49 -1.06
C LEU A 329 4.84 -14.29 0.23
N VAL A 330 5.93 -14.69 0.89
CA VAL A 330 5.94 -15.41 2.17
C VAL A 330 6.03 -14.38 3.31
N PRO A 331 4.98 -14.23 4.13
CA PRO A 331 4.97 -13.27 5.24
C PRO A 331 5.79 -13.78 6.43
N PHE A 332 6.68 -12.93 6.94
CA PHE A 332 7.37 -13.13 8.21
C PHE A 332 6.87 -12.08 9.21
N VAL A 333 5.93 -12.47 10.06
CA VAL A 333 5.39 -11.58 11.09
C VAL A 333 6.34 -11.53 12.28
N VAL A 334 6.83 -10.34 12.58
CA VAL A 334 7.69 -10.06 13.73
C VAL A 334 6.90 -9.19 14.70
N PRO A 335 6.15 -9.80 15.65
CA PRO A 335 5.43 -9.07 16.68
C PRO A 335 6.43 -8.62 17.75
N LEU A 336 6.94 -7.39 17.63
CA LEU A 336 7.98 -6.87 18.53
C LEU A 336 7.53 -6.91 20.00
N ARG A 337 6.23 -6.70 20.24
CA ARG A 337 5.59 -6.80 21.56
C ARG A 337 5.81 -8.15 22.25
N THR A 338 5.56 -9.25 21.53
CA THR A 338 5.54 -10.60 22.09
C THR A 338 6.97 -11.12 22.29
N LEU A 339 7.88 -10.74 21.41
CA LEU A 339 9.30 -11.07 21.55
C LEU A 339 9.89 -10.43 22.81
N ARG A 340 9.49 -9.19 23.12
CA ARG A 340 9.98 -8.47 24.31
C ARG A 340 9.32 -8.91 25.61
N ALA A 341 8.02 -9.20 25.61
CA ALA A 341 7.34 -9.76 26.77
C ALA A 341 8.00 -11.06 27.28
N ARG A 342 8.59 -11.85 26.38
CA ARG A 342 9.30 -13.09 26.69
C ARG A 342 10.79 -12.89 27.07
N GLY A 343 11.27 -11.65 27.13
CA GLY A 343 12.69 -11.35 27.37
C GLY A 343 13.62 -11.79 26.24
N GLY A 344 13.11 -11.99 25.02
CA GLY A 344 13.86 -12.49 23.87
C GLY A 344 14.67 -11.40 23.15
N ALA A 345 15.78 -11.81 22.53
CA ALA A 345 16.51 -10.98 21.57
C ALA A 345 15.77 -10.89 20.22
N PHE A 346 16.12 -9.91 19.38
CA PHE A 346 15.60 -9.83 18.02
C PHE A 346 15.94 -11.11 17.22
N PRO A 347 14.99 -11.66 16.43
CA PRO A 347 15.17 -12.94 15.79
C PRO A 347 16.26 -12.89 14.72
N SER A 348 17.13 -13.90 14.71
CA SER A 348 18.01 -14.14 13.56
C SER A 348 17.18 -14.55 12.33
N VAL A 349 17.79 -14.56 11.14
CA VAL A 349 17.11 -14.95 9.89
C VAL A 349 16.45 -16.33 9.99
N GLY A 350 17.11 -17.31 10.63
CA GLY A 350 16.54 -18.65 10.83
C GLY A 350 15.34 -18.69 11.79
N GLN A 351 15.19 -17.69 12.65
CA GLN A 351 14.14 -17.60 13.67
C GLN A 351 12.91 -16.79 13.21
N LEU A 352 12.96 -16.13 12.04
CA LEU A 352 11.86 -15.29 11.57
C LEU A 352 10.54 -16.05 11.40
N ALA A 353 10.59 -17.30 10.91
CA ALA A 353 9.40 -18.13 10.76
C ALA A 353 8.74 -18.44 12.12
N ALA A 354 9.58 -18.78 13.11
CA ALA A 354 9.17 -19.13 14.47
C ALA A 354 8.77 -17.90 15.32
N ALA A 355 9.15 -16.69 14.92
CA ALA A 355 8.87 -15.45 15.67
C ALA A 355 7.36 -15.23 15.89
N SER A 356 6.52 -15.74 15.00
CA SER A 356 5.06 -15.63 15.07
C SER A 356 4.38 -16.66 15.97
N SER A 357 5.11 -17.62 16.56
CA SER A 357 4.58 -18.72 17.40
C SER A 357 3.44 -19.52 16.75
N THR A 358 3.50 -19.75 15.44
CA THR A 358 2.56 -20.60 14.72
C THR A 358 2.78 -22.08 15.05
N ALA A 359 1.69 -22.87 15.12
CA ALA A 359 1.74 -24.31 15.36
C ALA A 359 2.19 -25.08 14.09
N VAL A 360 3.46 -24.93 13.72
CA VAL A 360 4.13 -25.64 12.61
C VAL A 360 5.44 -26.22 13.13
N ASP A 361 5.90 -27.31 12.53
CA ASP A 361 7.24 -27.86 12.78
C ASP A 361 8.34 -26.82 12.49
N ASP A 362 9.56 -27.11 12.96
CA ASP A 362 10.70 -26.24 12.70
C ASP A 362 10.97 -26.10 11.18
N PRO A 363 11.31 -24.88 10.70
CA PRO A 363 11.62 -24.67 9.30
C PRO A 363 12.81 -25.52 8.86
N PRO A 364 12.81 -26.06 7.61
CA PRO A 364 13.98 -26.71 7.05
C PRO A 364 15.22 -25.81 7.15
N GLU A 365 16.38 -26.43 7.37
CA GLU A 365 17.63 -25.69 7.56
C GLU A 365 17.89 -24.70 6.41
N GLY A 366 18.04 -23.41 6.76
CA GLY A 366 18.30 -22.32 5.82
C GLY A 366 17.12 -21.89 4.94
N TRP A 367 15.91 -22.45 5.13
CA TRP A 367 14.72 -22.13 4.32
C TRP A 367 14.41 -20.63 4.28
N THR A 368 14.34 -19.98 5.45
CA THR A 368 14.05 -18.55 5.52
C THR A 368 15.05 -17.70 4.74
N GLY A 369 16.35 -18.06 4.81
CA GLY A 369 17.38 -17.39 4.03
C GLY A 369 17.13 -17.51 2.53
N ARG A 370 16.80 -18.71 2.04
CA ARG A 370 16.47 -18.95 0.63
C ARG A 370 15.25 -18.16 0.16
N VAL A 371 14.20 -18.06 0.99
CA VAL A 371 13.00 -17.25 0.69
C VAL A 371 13.36 -15.77 0.53
N LEU A 372 14.16 -15.22 1.44
CA LEU A 372 14.60 -13.82 1.39
C LEU A 372 15.55 -13.55 0.21
N GLU A 373 16.47 -14.46 -0.10
CA GLU A 373 17.38 -14.36 -1.26
C GLU A 373 16.62 -14.40 -2.60
N ALA A 374 15.55 -15.19 -2.68
CA ALA A 374 14.68 -15.25 -3.84
C ALA A 374 13.78 -14.01 -4.02
N GLY A 375 13.84 -13.03 -3.11
CA GLY A 375 12.98 -11.84 -3.15
C GLY A 375 11.50 -12.13 -2.87
N ARG A 376 11.19 -13.31 -2.31
CA ARG A 376 9.82 -13.72 -1.98
C ARG A 376 9.40 -13.34 -0.56
N GLY A 377 10.28 -12.70 0.22
CA GLY A 377 10.01 -12.31 1.59
C GLY A 377 9.15 -11.07 1.72
N LEU A 378 8.11 -11.16 2.56
CA LEU A 378 7.34 -10.02 3.06
C LEU A 378 7.55 -9.91 4.57
N LEU A 379 8.40 -8.98 5.00
CA LEU A 379 8.66 -8.75 6.42
C LEU A 379 7.57 -7.83 7.01
N LEU A 380 6.89 -8.29 8.05
CA LEU A 380 5.82 -7.56 8.70
C LEU A 380 6.20 -7.27 10.15
N VAL A 381 6.72 -6.08 10.42
CA VAL A 381 7.20 -5.66 11.75
C VAL A 381 6.07 -4.92 12.47
N ASP A 382 5.42 -5.58 13.42
CA ASP A 382 4.28 -5.01 14.16
C ASP A 382 4.73 -4.43 15.52
N GLY A 383 4.51 -3.13 15.72
CA GLY A 383 4.64 -2.47 17.02
C GLY A 383 6.04 -1.93 17.35
N LEU A 384 6.67 -1.16 16.45
CA LEU A 384 7.95 -0.49 16.76
C LEU A 384 7.86 0.48 17.94
N ASP A 385 6.69 1.07 18.19
CA ASP A 385 6.47 1.97 19.34
C ASP A 385 6.52 1.27 20.70
N GLU A 386 6.41 -0.07 20.69
CA GLU A 386 6.42 -0.92 21.88
C GLU A 386 7.85 -1.36 22.26
N VAL A 387 8.85 -0.97 21.45
CA VAL A 387 10.27 -1.10 21.82
C VAL A 387 10.65 0.05 22.77
N PRO A 388 11.21 -0.26 23.96
CA PRO A 388 11.71 0.76 24.89
C PRO A 388 12.69 1.73 24.20
N PRO A 389 12.66 3.04 24.53
CA PRO A 389 13.50 4.03 23.86
C PRO A 389 14.99 3.68 23.78
N ASP A 390 15.53 3.07 24.83
CA ASP A 390 16.91 2.62 24.96
C ASP A 390 17.28 1.44 24.04
N GLU A 391 16.30 0.67 23.58
CA GLU A 391 16.50 -0.48 22.69
C GLU A 391 16.10 -0.22 21.24
N ARG A 392 15.58 0.97 20.92
CA ARG A 392 15.14 1.31 19.55
C ARG A 392 16.29 1.32 18.55
N GLU A 393 17.47 1.78 18.96
CA GLU A 393 18.68 1.72 18.12
C GLU A 393 19.04 0.26 17.80
N ALA A 394 18.92 -0.65 18.76
CA ALA A 394 19.15 -2.07 18.50
C ALA A 394 18.11 -2.66 17.54
N ALA A 395 16.85 -2.21 17.60
CA ALA A 395 15.80 -2.59 16.65
C ALA A 395 16.12 -2.08 15.23
N TYR A 396 16.54 -0.82 15.13
CA TYR A 396 16.98 -0.20 13.88
C TYR A 396 18.16 -0.96 13.27
N ASP A 397 19.19 -1.26 14.08
CA ASP A 397 20.39 -1.97 13.62
C ASP A 397 20.09 -3.41 13.20
N TRP A 398 19.17 -4.08 13.88
CA TRP A 398 18.70 -5.41 13.48
C TRP A 398 17.97 -5.36 12.14
N LEU A 399 16.99 -4.46 11.99
CA LEU A 399 16.19 -4.35 10.76
C LEU A 399 17.06 -3.91 9.57
N SER A 400 17.92 -2.91 9.77
CA SER A 400 18.85 -2.40 8.77
C SER A 400 19.83 -3.49 8.30
N ARG A 401 20.38 -4.31 9.20
CA ARG A 401 21.27 -5.42 8.80
C ARG A 401 20.55 -6.46 7.95
N LEU A 402 19.30 -6.78 8.28
CA LEU A 402 18.49 -7.74 7.52
C LEU A 402 18.17 -7.19 6.12
N LEU A 403 17.69 -5.96 6.02
CA LEU A 403 17.27 -5.35 4.75
C LEU A 403 18.45 -5.06 3.82
N ARG A 404 19.63 -4.69 4.36
CA ARG A 404 20.85 -4.55 3.56
C ARG A 404 21.36 -5.90 3.02
N ARG A 405 21.17 -7.00 3.77
CA ARG A 405 21.56 -8.34 3.31
C ARG A 405 20.61 -8.91 2.24
N TYR A 406 19.33 -8.53 2.30
CA TYR A 406 18.28 -9.01 1.39
C TYR A 406 17.49 -7.82 0.81
N PRO A 407 18.05 -7.07 -0.16
CA PRO A 407 17.49 -5.80 -0.62
C PRO A 407 16.13 -5.92 -1.31
N ALA A 408 15.82 -7.07 -1.91
CA ALA A 408 14.54 -7.36 -2.56
C ALA A 408 13.39 -7.66 -1.57
N THR A 409 13.68 -7.74 -0.27
CA THR A 409 12.65 -8.01 0.75
C THR A 409 11.70 -6.83 0.87
N ARG A 410 10.40 -7.10 0.69
CA ARG A 410 9.36 -6.10 0.99
C ARG A 410 9.14 -6.02 2.49
N CYS A 411 8.91 -4.81 3.00
CA CYS A 411 8.77 -4.60 4.44
C CYS A 411 7.65 -3.62 4.77
N VAL A 412 6.77 -4.00 5.70
CA VAL A 412 5.80 -3.11 6.32
C VAL A 412 6.10 -3.06 7.81
N ALA A 413 6.44 -1.89 8.31
CA ALA A 413 6.70 -1.66 9.72
C ALA A 413 5.65 -0.71 10.30
N THR A 414 5.08 -1.04 11.45
CA THR A 414 4.02 -0.22 12.10
C THR A 414 4.56 0.54 13.31
N VAL A 415 4.15 1.80 13.45
CA VAL A 415 4.55 2.65 14.56
C VAL A 415 3.46 3.68 14.90
N ARG A 416 3.43 4.19 16.13
CA ARG A 416 2.60 5.36 16.47
C ARG A 416 3.21 6.64 15.87
N PRO A 417 2.40 7.67 15.55
CA PRO A 417 2.85 8.80 14.73
C PRO A 417 4.04 9.58 15.28
N HIS A 418 4.32 9.43 16.58
CA HIS A 418 5.37 10.16 17.27
C HIS A 418 6.29 9.27 18.12
N ALA A 419 6.21 7.94 17.98
CA ALA A 419 7.09 7.06 18.76
C ALA A 419 8.53 7.03 18.25
N VAL A 420 8.75 7.39 16.99
CA VAL A 420 10.09 7.50 16.38
C VAL A 420 10.20 8.84 15.67
N ALA A 421 11.44 9.34 15.55
CA ALA A 421 11.70 10.59 14.87
C ALA A 421 11.18 10.56 13.42
N PRO A 422 10.84 11.73 12.87
CA PRO A 422 10.72 11.93 11.43
C PRO A 422 11.92 11.32 10.68
N ASP A 423 11.66 10.56 9.60
CA ASP A 423 12.67 9.98 8.70
C ASP A 423 13.58 8.92 9.32
N TRP A 424 13.18 8.34 10.46
CA TRP A 424 13.98 7.37 11.22
C TRP A 424 14.48 6.18 10.40
N LEU A 425 13.69 5.70 9.43
CA LEU A 425 14.06 4.59 8.53
C LEU A 425 14.32 5.04 7.08
N ALA A 426 14.42 6.35 6.82
CA ALA A 426 14.57 6.86 5.46
C ALA A 426 15.88 6.42 4.78
N SER A 427 16.95 6.21 5.56
CA SER A 427 18.24 5.64 5.13
C SER A 427 18.13 4.21 4.58
N GLU A 428 17.09 3.48 4.94
CA GLU A 428 16.84 2.10 4.50
C GLU A 428 15.70 2.05 3.46
N ASP A 429 15.53 3.13 2.70
CA ASP A 429 14.52 3.30 1.63
C ASP A 429 13.07 3.17 2.08
N PHE A 430 12.76 3.44 3.36
CA PHE A 430 11.37 3.48 3.81
C PHE A 430 10.67 4.76 3.37
N GLU A 431 9.45 4.59 2.87
CA GLU A 431 8.49 5.67 2.73
C GLU A 431 7.55 5.73 3.93
N GLU A 432 7.42 6.90 4.53
CA GLU A 432 6.52 7.12 5.65
C GLU A 432 5.11 7.41 5.18
N VAL A 433 4.16 6.63 5.68
CA VAL A 433 2.74 6.71 5.34
C VAL A 433 1.94 6.85 6.63
N ARG A 434 1.09 7.88 6.73
CA ARG A 434 0.22 8.11 7.89
C ARG A 434 -1.20 7.68 7.57
N LEU A 435 -1.73 6.70 8.32
CA LEU A 435 -3.16 6.39 8.33
C LEU A 435 -3.95 7.60 8.82
N LEU A 436 -4.99 7.94 8.07
CA LEU A 436 -5.90 9.03 8.40
C LEU A 436 -7.10 8.49 9.21
N PRO A 437 -7.77 9.35 9.98
CA PRO A 437 -9.04 9.01 10.62
C PRO A 437 -10.09 8.60 9.56
N MET A 438 -11.01 7.70 9.93
CA MET A 438 -12.09 7.27 9.03
C MET A 438 -12.93 8.47 8.60
N ARG A 439 -13.23 8.52 7.29
CA ARG A 439 -14.22 9.46 6.74
C ARG A 439 -15.63 8.97 7.07
N ASN A 440 -16.63 9.82 6.88
CA ASN A 440 -18.03 9.44 7.11
C ASN A 440 -18.44 8.24 6.24
N GLU A 441 -17.98 8.19 4.99
CA GLU A 441 -18.19 7.05 4.10
C GLU A 441 -17.57 5.75 4.65
N ASP A 442 -16.37 5.84 5.23
CA ASP A 442 -15.67 4.70 5.83
C ASP A 442 -16.38 4.23 7.11
N ILE A 443 -16.91 5.16 7.91
CA ILE A 443 -17.76 4.85 9.07
C ILE A 443 -19.01 4.11 8.61
N ALA A 444 -19.72 4.61 7.59
CA ALA A 444 -20.91 3.97 7.06
C ALA A 444 -20.62 2.56 6.50
N ALA A 445 -19.53 2.41 5.75
CA ALA A 445 -19.07 1.11 5.26
C ALA A 445 -18.73 0.15 6.40
N PHE A 446 -18.08 0.64 7.46
CA PHE A 446 -17.77 -0.14 8.66
C PHE A 446 -19.04 -0.59 9.39
N VAL A 447 -20.01 0.31 9.58
CA VAL A 447 -21.30 -0.01 10.21
C VAL A 447 -22.05 -1.08 9.42
N ALA A 448 -22.09 -0.94 8.09
CA ALA A 448 -22.73 -1.92 7.22
C ALA A 448 -22.03 -3.29 7.28
N ALA A 449 -20.70 -3.33 7.28
CA ALA A 449 -19.93 -4.55 7.43
C ALA A 449 -20.19 -5.21 8.80
N TRP A 450 -20.18 -4.43 9.89
CA TRP A 450 -20.44 -4.89 11.24
C TRP A 450 -21.87 -5.41 11.43
N HIS A 451 -22.88 -4.75 10.84
CA HIS A 451 -24.26 -5.23 10.91
C HIS A 451 -24.51 -6.45 10.01
N ARG A 452 -23.90 -6.51 8.83
CA ARG A 452 -23.91 -7.72 8.00
C ARG A 452 -23.33 -8.91 8.76
N ALA A 453 -22.24 -8.65 9.45
CA ALA A 453 -21.61 -9.59 10.36
C ALA A 453 -22.59 -10.04 11.46
N ALA A 454 -23.15 -9.11 12.23
CA ALA A 454 -24.10 -9.41 13.30
C ALA A 454 -25.35 -10.19 12.83
N ARG A 455 -25.75 -10.09 11.56
CA ARG A 455 -26.88 -10.83 10.99
C ARG A 455 -26.60 -12.32 10.76
N LEU A 456 -25.34 -12.74 10.61
CA LEU A 456 -25.01 -14.16 10.42
C LEU A 456 -25.34 -15.00 11.67
N ASP A 457 -25.41 -14.36 12.84
CA ASP A 457 -25.60 -15.02 14.15
C ASP A 457 -27.01 -14.87 14.74
N ASP A 458 -27.91 -14.06 14.15
CA ASP A 458 -29.21 -13.70 14.75
C ASP A 458 -30.39 -13.93 13.77
N PRO A 459 -31.41 -14.73 14.15
CA PRO A 459 -32.56 -15.01 13.28
C PRO A 459 -33.54 -13.83 13.09
N ASP A 460 -33.44 -12.73 13.86
CA ASP A 460 -34.33 -11.56 13.72
C ASP A 460 -33.70 -10.42 12.88
N HIS A 461 -33.54 -10.70 11.58
CA HIS A 461 -32.85 -9.79 10.63
C HIS A 461 -33.54 -8.42 10.45
N ALA A 462 -34.84 -8.30 10.72
CA ALA A 462 -35.61 -7.08 10.48
C ALA A 462 -35.30 -5.97 11.50
N ALA A 463 -35.21 -6.32 12.79
CA ALA A 463 -34.86 -5.38 13.86
C ALA A 463 -33.43 -4.84 13.71
N LEU A 464 -32.48 -5.68 13.27
CA LEU A 464 -31.10 -5.28 13.01
C LEU A 464 -30.98 -4.26 11.87
N GLY A 465 -31.82 -4.37 10.85
CA GLY A 465 -31.85 -3.42 9.73
C GLY A 465 -32.43 -2.06 10.09
N GLU A 466 -33.28 -1.97 11.12
CA GLU A 466 -33.73 -0.68 11.67
C GLU A 466 -32.65 -0.01 12.51
N LEU A 467 -31.96 -0.78 13.35
CA LEU A 467 -30.84 -0.28 14.17
C LEU A 467 -29.68 0.22 13.31
N GLU A 468 -29.34 -0.48 12.23
CA GLU A 468 -28.30 -0.04 11.28
C GLU A 468 -28.63 1.32 10.67
N ARG A 469 -29.86 1.46 10.13
CA ARG A 469 -30.33 2.73 9.55
C ARG A 469 -30.40 3.84 10.58
N ASP A 470 -30.75 3.51 11.82
CA ASP A 470 -30.78 4.47 12.92
C ASP A 470 -29.38 4.96 13.30
N LEU A 471 -28.42 4.05 13.45
CA LEU A 471 -27.05 4.40 13.79
C LEU A 471 -26.40 5.28 12.72
N VAL A 472 -26.61 4.96 11.44
CA VAL A 472 -26.14 5.81 10.33
C VAL A 472 -26.73 7.22 10.44
N ARG A 473 -28.05 7.36 10.66
CA ARG A 473 -28.67 8.68 10.87
C ARG A 473 -28.10 9.42 12.09
N GLN A 474 -27.81 8.71 13.18
CA GLN A 474 -27.20 9.32 14.36
C GLN A 474 -25.78 9.83 14.08
N PHE A 475 -24.99 9.13 13.26
CA PHE A 475 -23.69 9.64 12.83
C PHE A 475 -23.79 10.87 11.92
N ASP A 476 -24.80 10.92 11.04
CA ASP A 476 -25.02 12.07 10.15
C ASP A 476 -25.48 13.32 10.92
N THR A 477 -26.26 13.14 11.98
CA THR A 477 -26.88 14.23 12.74
C THR A 477 -26.09 14.68 13.97
N ASN A 478 -25.23 13.82 14.52
CA ASN A 478 -24.44 14.10 15.72
C ASN A 478 -22.94 14.11 15.41
N SER A 479 -22.40 15.32 15.19
CA SER A 479 -20.97 15.52 14.89
C SER A 479 -20.05 15.05 16.01
N THR A 480 -20.46 15.14 17.27
CA THR A 480 -19.71 14.63 18.42
C THR A 480 -19.57 13.12 18.34
N LEU A 481 -20.67 12.42 18.06
CA LEU A 481 -20.68 10.96 17.91
C LEU A 481 -19.87 10.50 16.69
N SER A 482 -20.01 11.18 15.54
CA SER A 482 -19.20 10.89 14.34
C SER A 482 -17.70 11.09 14.61
N ASN A 483 -17.32 12.18 15.29
CA ASN A 483 -15.93 12.42 15.67
C ASN A 483 -15.36 11.34 16.59
N LEU A 484 -16.18 10.73 17.45
CA LEU A 484 -15.78 9.59 18.26
C LEU A 484 -15.58 8.32 17.42
N ALA A 485 -16.41 8.09 16.40
CA ALA A 485 -16.33 6.91 15.54
C ALA A 485 -15.22 6.96 14.48
N ARG A 486 -14.40 8.02 14.41
CA ARG A 486 -13.32 8.14 13.42
C ARG A 486 -12.19 7.11 13.55
N THR A 487 -12.20 6.27 14.59
CA THR A 487 -11.29 5.12 14.71
C THR A 487 -12.08 3.81 14.61
N PRO A 488 -11.61 2.79 13.85
CA PRO A 488 -12.31 1.52 13.69
C PRO A 488 -12.74 0.88 15.01
N LEU A 489 -11.87 0.93 16.04
CA LEU A 489 -12.20 0.42 17.37
C LEU A 489 -13.42 1.11 17.97
N LEU A 490 -13.42 2.45 18.03
CA LEU A 490 -14.52 3.19 18.64
C LEU A 490 -15.81 3.01 17.86
N CYS A 491 -15.72 2.94 16.52
CA CYS A 491 -16.87 2.62 15.69
C CYS A 491 -17.46 1.24 16.07
N ALA A 492 -16.63 0.21 16.22
CA ALA A 492 -17.08 -1.11 16.68
C ALA A 492 -17.72 -1.08 18.07
N VAL A 493 -17.13 -0.34 19.02
CA VAL A 493 -17.68 -0.14 20.37
C VAL A 493 -19.06 0.54 20.31
N ILE A 494 -19.21 1.56 19.47
CA ILE A 494 -20.48 2.27 19.26
C ILE A 494 -21.53 1.33 18.67
N CYS A 495 -21.19 0.57 17.63
CA CYS A 495 -22.11 -0.40 17.01
C CYS A 495 -22.63 -1.40 18.05
N ALA A 496 -21.73 -1.94 18.87
CA ALA A 496 -22.07 -2.88 19.93
C ALA A 496 -22.97 -2.26 21.02
N LEU A 497 -22.65 -1.06 21.48
CA LEU A 497 -23.45 -0.35 22.48
C LEU A 497 -24.83 0.07 21.96
N HIS A 498 -24.90 0.58 20.73
CA HIS A 498 -26.14 1.01 20.08
C HIS A 498 -27.12 -0.15 19.98
N ARG A 499 -26.65 -1.32 19.51
CA ARG A 499 -27.44 -2.55 19.48
C ARG A 499 -27.92 -2.96 20.86
N ARG A 500 -27.04 -2.95 21.87
CA ARG A 500 -27.37 -3.42 23.23
C ARG A 500 -28.35 -2.52 23.97
N ARG A 501 -28.30 -1.20 23.71
CA ARG A 501 -29.17 -0.20 24.34
C ARG A 501 -30.34 0.23 23.47
N GLN A 502 -30.63 -0.51 22.39
CA GLN A 502 -31.74 -0.22 21.46
C GLN A 502 -31.75 1.24 20.98
N GLY A 503 -30.58 1.77 20.60
CA GLY A 503 -30.45 3.10 20.01
C GLY A 503 -29.95 4.22 20.93
N LEU A 504 -29.81 3.97 22.24
CA LEU A 504 -29.34 4.99 23.20
C LEU A 504 -27.80 4.97 23.35
N LEU A 505 -27.14 6.03 22.85
CA LEU A 505 -25.69 6.19 22.92
C LEU A 505 -25.26 7.27 23.93
N PRO A 506 -24.14 7.07 24.64
CA PRO A 506 -23.57 8.11 25.50
C PRO A 506 -23.01 9.31 24.70
N GLU A 507 -23.08 10.51 25.28
CA GLU A 507 -22.70 11.76 24.58
C GLU A 507 -21.19 12.09 24.64
N THR A 508 -20.45 11.51 25.59
CA THR A 508 -19.02 11.79 25.77
C THR A 508 -18.16 10.55 25.55
N ARG A 509 -16.93 10.74 25.04
CA ARG A 509 -15.89 9.70 24.90
C ARG A 509 -15.72 8.90 26.20
N TRP A 510 -15.76 9.62 27.31
CA TRP A 510 -15.67 9.08 28.65
C TRP A 510 -16.77 8.08 28.98
N SER A 511 -18.02 8.56 28.91
CA SER A 511 -19.20 7.77 29.21
C SER A 511 -19.34 6.57 28.28
N LEU A 512 -18.78 6.66 27.07
CA LEU A 512 -18.69 5.58 26.11
C LEU A 512 -17.70 4.50 26.53
N TYR A 513 -16.48 4.86 26.97
CA TYR A 513 -15.54 3.88 27.51
C TYR A 513 -16.04 3.23 28.79
N ASP A 514 -16.60 4.00 29.71
CA ASP A 514 -17.16 3.49 30.95
C ASP A 514 -18.35 2.55 30.70
N SER A 515 -19.24 2.94 29.78
CA SER A 515 -20.36 2.10 29.35
C SER A 515 -19.90 0.82 28.65
N ALA A 516 -18.86 0.91 27.80
CA ALA A 516 -18.28 -0.25 27.12
C ALA A 516 -17.62 -1.21 28.12
N LEU A 517 -16.83 -0.68 29.05
CA LEU A 517 -16.17 -1.46 30.10
C LEU A 517 -17.20 -2.15 31.01
N THR A 518 -18.23 -1.42 31.45
CA THR A 518 -19.35 -1.99 32.21
C THR A 518 -20.08 -3.08 31.41
N MET A 519 -20.20 -2.90 30.08
CA MET A 519 -20.80 -3.91 29.22
C MET A 519 -19.95 -5.19 29.15
N LEU A 520 -18.63 -5.07 29.00
CA LEU A 520 -17.68 -6.19 28.93
C LEU A 520 -17.59 -6.96 30.26
N LEU A 521 -17.43 -6.22 31.37
CA LEU A 521 -17.27 -6.80 32.70
C LEU A 521 -18.61 -7.29 33.29
N GLY A 522 -19.74 -6.67 32.91
CA GLY A 522 -20.96 -6.71 33.72
C GLY A 522 -21.97 -7.81 33.43
N ASN A 523 -21.85 -8.65 32.40
CA ASN A 523 -22.97 -9.54 32.04
C ASN A 523 -22.66 -10.90 31.38
N ARG A 524 -21.43 -11.41 31.43
CA ARG A 524 -21.16 -12.79 30.94
C ARG A 524 -21.86 -13.88 31.78
N ASP A 525 -22.14 -13.63 33.06
CA ASP A 525 -22.66 -14.66 33.99
C ASP A 525 -24.19 -14.78 34.06
N LYS A 526 -24.93 -13.67 33.98
CA LYS A 526 -26.41 -13.69 34.15
C LYS A 526 -27.16 -14.32 32.96
N ARG A 527 -26.61 -14.28 31.74
CA ARG A 527 -27.24 -14.84 30.54
C ARG A 527 -27.03 -16.35 30.36
N ARG A 528 -25.98 -16.93 30.96
CA ARG A 528 -25.62 -18.34 30.72
C ARG A 528 -26.33 -19.34 31.65
N ARG A 529 -27.01 -18.92 32.73
CA ARG A 529 -27.62 -19.83 33.74
C ARG A 529 -26.64 -20.94 34.18
N ILE A 530 -25.35 -20.64 34.27
CA ILE A 530 -24.32 -21.55 34.78
C ILE A 530 -23.90 -20.99 36.12
N ASP A 531 -24.25 -21.67 37.22
CA ASP A 531 -23.72 -21.39 38.55
C ASP A 531 -22.19 -21.42 38.49
N ALA A 532 -21.53 -20.39 39.04
CA ALA A 532 -20.10 -20.11 38.94
C ALA A 532 -19.22 -21.38 39.06
N PRO A 533 -18.71 -21.96 37.95
CA PRO A 533 -17.98 -23.23 37.99
C PRO A 533 -16.61 -23.10 38.63
N GLU A 534 -16.10 -21.87 38.75
CA GLU A 534 -14.83 -21.50 39.38
C GLU A 534 -15.00 -21.09 40.85
N GLY A 535 -16.23 -21.02 41.38
CA GLY A 535 -16.51 -20.60 42.76
C GLY A 535 -16.30 -19.11 43.07
N ILE A 536 -15.83 -18.32 42.09
CA ILE A 536 -15.54 -16.90 42.24
C ILE A 536 -16.64 -16.06 41.59
N THR A 537 -17.15 -15.08 42.34
CA THR A 537 -18.12 -14.07 41.92
C THR A 537 -17.54 -12.68 42.18
N MET A 538 -17.49 -11.86 41.14
CA MET A 538 -17.03 -10.46 41.22
C MET A 538 -18.05 -9.55 40.55
N ASN A 539 -18.26 -8.37 41.13
CA ASN A 539 -18.97 -7.29 40.46
C ASN A 539 -18.04 -6.53 39.48
N VAL A 540 -18.61 -5.61 38.70
CA VAL A 540 -17.86 -4.82 37.70
C VAL A 540 -16.74 -4.01 38.33
N ASP A 541 -16.98 -3.39 39.48
CA ASP A 541 -16.00 -2.54 40.16
C ASP A 541 -14.82 -3.35 40.71
N GLU A 542 -15.09 -4.53 41.26
CA GLU A 542 -14.10 -5.48 41.76
C GLU A 542 -13.19 -5.99 40.62
N GLN A 543 -13.76 -6.38 39.48
CA GLN A 543 -12.98 -6.76 38.30
C GLN A 543 -12.16 -5.57 37.78
N ALA A 544 -12.78 -4.39 37.69
CA ALA A 544 -12.11 -3.19 37.22
C ALA A 544 -10.92 -2.82 38.11
N GLN A 545 -11.03 -2.90 39.44
CA GLN A 545 -9.92 -2.61 40.36
C GLN A 545 -8.72 -3.56 40.19
N LEU A 546 -8.96 -4.87 39.99
CA LEU A 546 -7.88 -5.81 39.71
C LEU A 546 -7.20 -5.51 38.36
N LEU A 547 -7.99 -5.17 37.34
CA LEU A 547 -7.46 -4.80 36.02
C LEU A 547 -6.73 -3.45 36.03
N GLN A 548 -7.20 -2.47 36.81
CA GLN A 548 -6.53 -1.19 37.05
C GLN A 548 -5.10 -1.39 37.55
N ARG A 549 -4.91 -2.34 38.48
CA ARG A 549 -3.58 -2.66 39.02
C ARG A 549 -2.61 -3.19 37.96
N ILE A 550 -3.09 -4.04 37.06
CA ILE A 550 -2.31 -4.53 35.92
C ILE A 550 -2.02 -3.38 34.95
N ALA A 551 -3.03 -2.57 34.65
CA ALA A 551 -2.94 -1.49 33.68
C ALA A 551 -1.91 -0.41 34.07
N ILE A 552 -1.89 0.04 35.33
CA ILE A 552 -0.92 1.04 35.78
C ILE A 552 0.51 0.52 35.71
N TRP A 553 0.73 -0.77 36.01
CA TRP A 553 2.05 -1.38 35.95
C TRP A 553 2.58 -1.42 34.51
N LEU A 554 1.71 -1.82 33.56
CA LEU A 554 2.03 -1.81 32.14
C LEU A 554 2.37 -0.41 31.64
N VAL A 555 1.55 0.61 31.96
CA VAL A 555 1.80 2.00 31.54
C VAL A 555 3.11 2.55 32.13
N ARG A 556 3.38 2.31 33.42
CA ARG A 556 4.65 2.71 34.06
C ARG A 556 5.86 2.05 33.42
N GLY A 557 5.74 0.78 33.05
CA GLY A 557 6.80 0.02 32.39
C GLY A 557 6.94 0.32 30.89
N GLY A 558 6.01 1.07 30.29
CA GLY A 558 5.94 1.22 28.83
C GLY A 558 5.59 -0.09 28.11
N GLN A 559 4.98 -1.04 28.82
CA GLN A 559 4.66 -2.39 28.35
C GLN A 559 3.19 -2.51 27.94
N THR A 560 2.88 -3.51 27.11
CA THR A 560 1.52 -3.81 26.60
C THR A 560 1.08 -5.24 26.94
N GLU A 561 2.03 -6.12 27.21
CA GLU A 561 1.83 -7.51 27.59
C GLU A 561 2.59 -7.80 28.90
N LEU A 562 2.20 -8.87 29.59
CA LEU A 562 2.86 -9.36 30.80
C LEU A 562 2.87 -10.89 30.82
N ASP A 563 3.91 -11.47 31.41
CA ASP A 563 3.98 -12.91 31.62
C ASP A 563 3.11 -13.36 32.80
N ARG A 564 3.00 -14.69 32.99
CA ARG A 564 2.20 -15.28 34.07
C ARG A 564 2.70 -14.92 35.45
N GLU A 565 3.99 -14.86 35.68
CA GLU A 565 4.54 -14.54 36.99
C GLU A 565 4.24 -13.08 37.35
N GLN A 566 4.44 -12.17 36.40
CA GLN A 566 4.11 -10.76 36.52
C GLN A 566 2.60 -10.55 36.76
N ALA A 567 1.74 -11.26 36.02
CA ALA A 567 0.29 -11.17 36.18
C ALA A 567 -0.16 -11.61 37.57
N LEU A 568 0.36 -12.77 38.02
CA LEU A 568 0.09 -13.27 39.37
C LEU A 568 0.60 -12.30 40.43
N HIS A 569 1.80 -11.73 40.27
CA HIS A 569 2.33 -10.76 41.20
C HIS A 569 1.44 -9.50 41.32
N GLN A 570 1.00 -8.94 40.19
CA GLN A 570 0.11 -7.76 40.24
C GLN A 570 -1.25 -8.09 40.85
N LEU A 571 -1.81 -9.27 40.56
CA LEU A 571 -3.06 -9.73 41.16
C LEU A 571 -2.93 -10.00 42.66
N GLU A 572 -1.84 -10.61 43.11
CA GLU A 572 -1.57 -10.81 44.54
C GLU A 572 -1.51 -9.49 45.30
N GLN A 573 -0.89 -8.46 44.71
CA GLN A 573 -0.83 -7.12 45.29
C GLN A 573 -2.22 -6.48 45.37
N GLY A 574 -3.03 -6.60 44.31
CA GLY A 574 -4.41 -6.08 44.30
C GLY A 574 -5.32 -6.81 45.31
N LEU A 575 -5.21 -8.14 45.39
CA LEU A 575 -6.04 -8.97 46.26
C LEU A 575 -5.80 -8.74 47.76
N ARG A 576 -4.66 -8.14 48.16
CA ARG A 576 -4.40 -7.77 49.57
C ARG A 576 -5.46 -6.83 50.14
N GLY A 577 -6.06 -5.98 49.29
CA GLY A 577 -7.14 -5.07 49.67
C GLY A 577 -8.56 -5.66 49.57
N MET A 578 -8.72 -6.88 49.03
CA MET A 578 -10.01 -7.45 48.63
C MET A 578 -10.31 -8.77 49.35
N GLU A 579 -10.60 -8.69 50.66
CA GLU A 579 -10.79 -9.86 51.51
C GLU A 579 -11.89 -10.83 51.03
N GLN A 580 -12.97 -10.30 50.47
CA GLN A 580 -14.08 -11.12 49.97
C GLN A 580 -13.69 -11.95 48.74
N ILE A 581 -12.85 -11.41 47.85
CA ILE A 581 -12.37 -12.12 46.66
C ILE A 581 -11.27 -13.11 47.06
N ARG A 582 -10.38 -12.70 47.98
CA ARG A 582 -9.30 -13.55 48.51
C ARG A 582 -9.82 -14.82 49.21
N ARG A 583 -11.03 -14.78 49.77
CA ARG A 583 -11.71 -15.97 50.34
C ARG A 583 -12.31 -16.90 49.30
N GLN A 584 -12.60 -16.40 48.10
CA GLN A 584 -13.22 -17.16 47.01
C GLN A 584 -12.18 -17.89 46.15
N GLY A 585 -10.96 -17.35 46.03
CA GLY A 585 -9.89 -17.99 45.27
C GLY A 585 -8.53 -17.32 45.39
N THR A 586 -7.51 -18.07 44.98
CA THR A 586 -6.10 -17.66 44.87
C THR A 586 -5.86 -16.80 43.62
N ALA A 587 -4.73 -16.09 43.55
CA ALA A 587 -4.39 -15.24 42.39
C ALA A 587 -4.44 -15.98 41.03
N PRO A 588 -4.00 -17.26 40.91
CA PRO A 588 -4.18 -18.03 39.68
C PRO A 588 -5.64 -18.28 39.30
N GLU A 589 -6.50 -18.60 40.28
CA GLU A 589 -7.93 -18.83 40.03
C GLU A 589 -8.64 -17.52 39.63
N VAL A 590 -8.25 -16.40 40.26
CA VAL A 590 -8.70 -15.05 39.89
C VAL A 590 -8.24 -14.68 38.49
N LEU A 591 -7.00 -14.98 38.11
CA LEU A 591 -6.49 -14.74 36.75
C LEU A 591 -7.31 -15.52 35.71
N THR A 592 -7.52 -16.82 35.94
CA THR A 592 -8.36 -17.66 35.07
C THR A 592 -9.78 -17.11 34.97
N HIS A 593 -10.37 -16.66 36.09
CA HIS A 593 -11.68 -16.02 36.09
C HIS A 593 -11.70 -14.75 35.20
N LEU A 594 -10.72 -13.86 35.36
CA LEU A 594 -10.63 -12.63 34.56
C LEU A 594 -10.48 -12.94 33.06
N LEU A 595 -9.69 -13.93 32.68
CA LEU A 595 -9.50 -14.34 31.27
C LEU A 595 -10.79 -14.93 30.67
N ASN A 596 -11.49 -15.76 31.44
CA ASN A 596 -12.71 -16.41 30.99
C ASN A 596 -13.91 -15.44 30.96
N ARG A 597 -13.95 -14.46 31.87
CA ARG A 597 -15.18 -13.69 32.18
C ARG A 597 -15.10 -12.18 31.92
N SER A 598 -13.94 -11.55 31.85
CA SER A 598 -13.87 -10.10 31.63
C SER A 598 -14.00 -9.71 30.15
N GLY A 599 -13.43 -10.51 29.23
CA GLY A 599 -13.28 -10.13 27.82
C GLY A 599 -12.35 -8.93 27.58
N VAL A 600 -11.80 -8.35 28.66
CA VAL A 600 -10.91 -7.18 28.65
C VAL A 600 -9.45 -7.61 28.73
N LEU A 601 -9.15 -8.67 29.49
CA LEU A 601 -7.85 -9.31 29.54
C LEU A 601 -7.91 -10.64 28.79
N GLN A 602 -6.89 -10.92 27.98
CA GLN A 602 -6.81 -12.14 27.18
C GLN A 602 -5.39 -12.75 27.20
N GLU A 603 -5.34 -14.07 27.09
CA GLU A 603 -4.09 -14.82 26.87
C GLU A 603 -3.85 -14.90 25.36
N ARG A 604 -2.68 -14.46 24.92
CA ARG A 604 -2.36 -14.32 23.49
C ARG A 604 -1.51 -15.48 22.96
N ALA A 605 -0.65 -15.99 23.83
CA ALA A 605 0.18 -17.16 23.64
C ALA A 605 0.42 -17.77 25.03
N ASP A 606 0.82 -19.03 25.09
CA ASP A 606 0.98 -19.76 26.36
C ASP A 606 1.75 -18.93 27.40
N GLY A 607 1.04 -18.51 28.46
CA GLY A 607 1.58 -17.77 29.59
C GLY A 607 1.84 -16.27 29.37
N VAL A 608 1.37 -15.68 28.27
CA VAL A 608 1.49 -14.24 27.97
C VAL A 608 0.11 -13.59 27.87
N TYR A 609 -0.12 -12.55 28.67
CA TYR A 609 -1.39 -11.88 28.84
C TYR A 609 -1.32 -10.44 28.35
N GLN A 610 -2.45 -9.92 27.87
CA GLN A 610 -2.58 -8.52 27.45
C GLN A 610 -4.02 -8.04 27.56
N PHE A 611 -4.20 -6.71 27.56
CA PHE A 611 -5.52 -6.15 27.32
C PHE A 611 -5.96 -6.44 25.88
N ALA A 612 -7.25 -6.70 25.68
CA ALA A 612 -7.87 -6.88 24.37
C ALA A 612 -7.64 -5.65 23.48
N HIS A 613 -7.59 -4.45 24.10
CA HIS A 613 -7.18 -3.23 23.43
C HIS A 613 -6.45 -2.27 24.37
N ARG A 614 -5.38 -1.62 23.86
CA ARG A 614 -4.56 -0.66 24.62
C ARG A 614 -5.35 0.54 25.14
N THR A 615 -6.40 0.98 24.44
CA THR A 615 -7.28 2.06 24.94
C THR A 615 -7.96 1.71 26.28
N PHE A 616 -8.33 0.44 26.51
CA PHE A 616 -8.88 0.02 27.82
C PHE A 616 -7.79 -0.06 28.88
N GLN A 617 -6.57 -0.47 28.51
CA GLN A 617 -5.40 -0.37 29.39
C GLN A 617 -5.16 1.08 29.80
N ASP A 618 -5.09 2.01 28.85
CA ASP A 618 -4.84 3.44 29.11
C ASP A 618 -5.96 4.05 29.97
N PHE A 619 -7.23 3.66 29.73
CA PHE A 619 -8.39 4.09 30.53
C PHE A 619 -8.33 3.57 31.98
N LEU A 620 -8.07 2.28 32.17
CA LEU A 620 -7.96 1.69 33.51
C LEU A 620 -6.73 2.21 34.25
N ALA A 621 -5.60 2.39 33.57
CA ALA A 621 -4.41 3.00 34.16
C ALA A 621 -4.69 4.44 34.60
N ALA A 622 -5.36 5.22 33.77
CA ALA A 622 -5.77 6.58 34.11
C ALA A 622 -6.65 6.62 35.37
N LYS A 623 -7.56 5.67 35.54
CA LYS A 623 -8.38 5.54 36.76
C LYS A 623 -7.52 5.34 38.00
N GLU A 624 -6.59 4.38 37.94
CA GLU A 624 -5.69 4.06 39.05
C GLU A 624 -4.74 5.24 39.37
N PHE A 625 -4.27 5.99 38.38
CA PHE A 625 -3.44 7.18 38.63
C PHE A 625 -4.18 8.25 39.43
N VAL A 626 -5.49 8.41 39.19
CA VAL A 626 -6.32 9.36 39.92
C VAL A 626 -6.68 8.82 41.30
N GLU A 627 -7.23 7.60 41.40
CA GLU A 627 -7.65 7.00 42.67
C GLU A 627 -6.47 6.74 43.63
N GLY A 628 -5.30 6.39 43.08
CA GLY A 628 -4.05 6.20 43.82
C GLY A 628 -3.29 7.48 44.18
N GLY A 629 -3.78 8.66 43.78
CA GLY A 629 -3.16 9.95 44.12
C GLY A 629 -1.84 10.23 43.40
N HIS A 630 -1.65 9.69 42.20
CA HIS A 630 -0.40 9.75 41.42
C HIS A 630 -0.40 10.85 40.33
N LEU A 631 -1.18 11.92 40.50
CA LEU A 631 -1.28 13.00 39.50
C LEU A 631 0.06 13.70 39.21
N HIS A 632 0.93 13.87 40.21
CA HIS A 632 2.25 14.48 40.00
C HIS A 632 3.16 13.63 39.11
N GLU A 633 2.98 12.32 39.11
CA GLU A 633 3.69 11.42 38.19
C GLU A 633 3.23 11.63 36.75
N LEU A 634 1.91 11.75 36.52
CA LEU A 634 1.35 12.10 35.22
C LEU A 634 1.89 13.44 34.71
N ILE A 635 1.87 14.47 35.56
CA ILE A 635 2.38 15.81 35.20
C ILE A 635 3.88 15.75 34.87
N GLY A 636 4.67 15.03 35.66
CA GLY A 636 6.11 14.86 35.45
C GLY A 636 6.49 14.09 34.17
N ARG A 637 5.52 13.44 33.53
CA ARG A 637 5.68 12.70 32.26
C ARG A 637 4.94 13.34 31.10
N ALA A 638 4.41 14.55 31.25
CA ALA A 638 3.60 15.21 30.22
C ALA A 638 4.37 15.54 28.92
N ASP A 639 5.70 15.64 29.02
CA ASP A 639 6.63 15.77 27.89
C ASP A 639 6.83 14.46 27.11
N SER A 640 6.30 13.34 27.63
CA SER A 640 6.20 12.07 26.92
C SER A 640 4.84 11.93 26.24
N GLN A 641 4.85 11.83 24.91
CA GLN A 641 3.62 11.67 24.12
C GLN A 641 2.85 10.39 24.44
N GLN A 642 3.54 9.32 24.86
CA GLN A 642 2.88 8.07 25.25
C GLN A 642 1.94 8.27 26.46
N TRP A 643 2.22 9.27 27.29
CA TRP A 643 1.46 9.58 28.50
C TRP A 643 0.35 10.60 28.25
N GLN A 644 0.37 11.36 27.15
CA GLN A 644 -0.64 12.39 26.88
C GLN A 644 -2.05 11.80 26.73
N ASP A 645 -2.19 10.64 26.09
CA ASP A 645 -3.47 9.95 25.98
C ASP A 645 -3.99 9.52 27.37
N VAL A 646 -3.09 8.99 28.21
CA VAL A 646 -3.42 8.59 29.60
C VAL A 646 -3.79 9.81 30.44
N ILE A 647 -3.08 10.93 30.29
CA ILE A 647 -3.36 12.20 30.98
C ILE A 647 -4.75 12.72 30.61
N LEU A 648 -5.10 12.69 29.32
CA LEU A 648 -6.41 13.12 28.85
C LEU A 648 -7.54 12.26 29.41
N LEU A 649 -7.33 10.94 29.48
CA LEU A 649 -8.27 10.02 30.13
C LEU A 649 -8.32 10.26 31.65
N ALA A 650 -7.19 10.54 32.29
CA ALA A 650 -7.13 10.82 33.73
C ALA A 650 -7.93 12.08 34.10
N ALA A 651 -7.95 13.09 33.22
CA ALA A 651 -8.80 14.26 33.41
C ALA A 651 -10.29 13.90 33.51
N GLY A 652 -10.76 12.86 32.84
CA GLY A 652 -12.14 12.36 32.98
C GLY A 652 -12.43 11.68 34.32
N HIS A 653 -11.41 11.09 34.96
CA HIS A 653 -11.52 10.44 36.28
C HIS A 653 -11.39 11.46 37.43
N CYS A 654 -10.85 12.65 37.15
CA CYS A 654 -10.59 13.67 38.16
C CYS A 654 -11.88 14.24 38.76
N GLY A 655 -11.84 14.47 40.07
CA GLY A 655 -12.88 15.18 40.81
C GLY A 655 -12.53 16.65 41.03
N ARG A 656 -13.27 17.28 41.95
CA ARG A 656 -13.13 18.71 42.27
C ARG A 656 -11.75 19.07 42.83
N ARG A 657 -11.07 18.13 43.50
CA ARG A 657 -9.77 18.39 44.12
C ARG A 657 -8.63 18.15 43.14
N GLU A 658 -8.83 17.21 42.23
CA GLU A 658 -7.82 16.70 41.32
C GLU A 658 -7.68 17.58 40.06
N HIS A 659 -8.78 18.13 39.52
CA HIS A 659 -8.73 18.96 38.31
C HIS A 659 -7.77 20.16 38.43
N PRO A 660 -7.81 20.99 39.50
CA PRO A 660 -6.89 22.11 39.61
C PRO A 660 -5.43 21.66 39.70
N VAL A 661 -5.14 20.51 40.33
CA VAL A 661 -3.77 19.98 40.46
C VAL A 661 -3.25 19.55 39.09
N LEU A 662 -4.02 18.74 38.36
CA LEU A 662 -3.63 18.24 37.04
C LEU A 662 -3.46 19.39 36.04
N ILE A 663 -4.47 20.23 35.89
CA ILE A 663 -4.50 21.26 34.85
C ILE A 663 -3.45 22.34 35.10
N ASN A 664 -3.35 22.86 36.33
CA ASN A 664 -2.33 23.86 36.64
C ASN A 664 -0.92 23.26 36.56
N GLY A 665 -0.73 22.02 36.99
CA GLY A 665 0.53 21.31 36.85
C GLY A 665 0.98 21.19 35.39
N LEU A 666 0.06 20.89 34.47
CA LEU A 666 0.36 20.85 33.03
C LEU A 666 0.69 22.23 32.45
N LEU A 667 0.04 23.30 32.92
CA LEU A 667 0.38 24.68 32.52
C LEU A 667 1.76 25.12 33.03
N ASP A 668 2.16 24.65 34.21
CA ASP A 668 3.44 24.97 34.83
C ASP A 668 4.58 24.07 34.33
N ALA A 669 4.26 22.93 33.71
CA ALA A 669 5.24 22.01 33.15
C ALA A 669 6.06 22.66 32.04
N ARG A 670 7.33 22.27 31.99
CA ARG A 670 8.29 22.67 30.94
C ARG A 670 8.75 21.40 30.23
N PRO A 671 8.68 21.34 28.89
CA PRO A 671 9.18 20.21 28.14
C PRO A 671 10.71 20.10 28.31
N GLY A 672 11.23 18.88 28.40
CA GLY A 672 12.67 18.64 28.46
C GLY A 672 13.38 19.05 27.16
N PRO A 673 14.69 19.38 27.19
CA PRO A 673 15.45 19.85 26.03
C PRO A 673 15.50 18.82 24.88
N ASP A 674 15.45 17.53 25.21
CA ASP A 674 15.43 16.43 24.24
C ASP A 674 14.02 15.89 23.95
N SER A 675 12.97 16.51 24.52
CA SER A 675 11.59 16.07 24.31
C SER A 675 11.06 16.56 22.96
N GLY A 676 10.34 15.68 22.26
CA GLY A 676 9.65 16.05 21.02
C GLY A 676 8.35 16.85 21.23
N VAL A 677 8.05 17.26 22.47
CA VAL A 677 6.83 17.99 22.85
C VAL A 677 7.14 19.45 23.06
N THR A 678 6.31 20.33 22.51
CA THR A 678 6.47 21.78 22.61
C THR A 678 5.63 22.37 23.74
N GLN A 679 5.99 23.57 24.21
CA GLN A 679 5.20 24.28 25.23
C GLN A 679 3.74 24.54 24.79
N PRO A 680 3.46 24.97 23.53
CA PRO A 680 2.09 25.09 23.04
C PRO A 680 1.28 23.80 23.13
N GLU A 681 1.89 22.64 22.86
CA GLU A 681 1.21 21.34 22.96
C GLU A 681 0.82 20.99 24.40
N LEU A 682 1.66 21.32 25.39
CA LEU A 682 1.30 21.13 26.81
C LEU A 682 0.15 22.05 27.23
N HIS A 683 0.15 23.31 26.79
CA HIS A 683 -0.96 24.24 27.07
C HIS A 683 -2.27 23.78 26.42
N VAL A 684 -2.20 23.26 25.18
CA VAL A 684 -3.34 22.63 24.52
C VAL A 684 -3.80 21.39 25.29
N LEU A 685 -2.90 20.53 25.75
CA LEU A 685 -3.26 19.35 26.55
C LEU A 685 -3.97 19.75 27.85
N ALA A 686 -3.48 20.78 28.55
CA ALA A 686 -4.13 21.32 29.74
C ALA A 686 -5.54 21.85 29.44
N ALA A 687 -5.71 22.52 28.29
CA ALA A 687 -7.00 23.02 27.85
C ALA A 687 -7.97 21.89 27.46
N LEU A 688 -7.49 20.82 26.82
CA LEU A 688 -8.29 19.62 26.56
C LEU A 688 -8.74 18.94 27.86
N CYS A 689 -7.85 18.84 28.86
CA CYS A 689 -8.21 18.34 30.19
C CYS A 689 -9.30 19.22 30.82
N ALA A 690 -9.18 20.55 30.68
CA ALA A 690 -10.19 21.49 31.19
C ALA A 690 -11.54 21.40 30.45
N GLN A 691 -11.56 21.11 29.14
CA GLN A 691 -12.80 20.91 28.37
C GLN A 691 -13.58 19.67 28.84
N HIS A 692 -12.89 18.64 29.31
CA HIS A 692 -13.51 17.42 29.81
C HIS A 692 -13.80 17.44 31.31
N ALA A 693 -13.36 18.49 32.03
CA ALA A 693 -13.58 18.62 33.46
C ALA A 693 -15.07 18.90 33.77
N THR A 694 -15.69 18.02 34.56
CA THR A 694 -17.07 18.22 35.05
C THR A 694 -17.22 19.44 35.96
N TRP A 695 -16.12 19.86 36.59
CA TRP A 695 -16.07 21.03 37.46
C TRP A 695 -14.65 21.61 37.47
N LEU A 696 -14.55 22.93 37.33
CA LEU A 696 -13.28 23.68 37.40
C LEU A 696 -13.51 24.99 38.15
N ASP A 697 -12.58 25.38 39.01
CA ASP A 697 -12.64 26.67 39.70
C ASP A 697 -12.28 27.85 38.76
N ASP A 698 -12.75 29.05 39.12
CA ASP A 698 -12.54 30.26 38.31
C ASP A 698 -11.06 30.61 38.13
N PRO A 699 -10.17 30.49 39.16
CA PRO A 699 -8.74 30.74 38.98
C PRO A 699 -8.09 29.82 37.94
N THR A 700 -8.37 28.51 37.97
CA THR A 700 -7.80 27.58 37.00
C THR A 700 -8.37 27.83 35.61
N ARG A 701 -9.68 28.11 35.50
CA ARG A 701 -10.30 28.47 34.21
C ARG A 701 -9.65 29.72 33.61
N ALA A 702 -9.38 30.75 34.42
CA ALA A 702 -8.71 31.96 33.98
C ALA A 702 -7.28 31.69 33.50
N ARG A 703 -6.53 30.84 34.21
CA ARG A 703 -5.17 30.43 33.80
C ARG A 703 -5.16 29.68 32.48
N VAL A 704 -6.05 28.71 32.29
CA VAL A 704 -6.21 27.99 31.01
C VAL A 704 -6.56 28.96 29.89
N SER A 705 -7.54 29.85 30.11
CA SER A 705 -7.94 30.85 29.12
C SER A 705 -6.78 31.75 28.71
N ALA A 706 -5.99 32.25 29.67
CA ALA A 706 -4.83 33.08 29.39
C ALA A 706 -3.74 32.33 28.61
N ALA A 707 -3.45 31.08 29.01
CA ALA A 707 -2.45 30.25 28.36
C ALA A 707 -2.81 29.91 26.91
N VAL A 708 -4.07 29.58 26.64
CA VAL A 708 -4.55 29.28 25.27
C VAL A 708 -4.62 30.55 24.43
N THR A 709 -5.11 31.67 24.98
CA THR A 709 -5.19 32.94 24.25
C THR A 709 -3.80 33.42 23.80
N ALA A 710 -2.77 33.20 24.62
CA ALA A 710 -1.39 33.53 24.28
C ALA A 710 -0.80 32.70 23.12
N LEU A 711 -1.48 31.64 22.66
CA LEU A 711 -1.10 30.84 21.50
C LEU A 711 -1.65 31.37 20.17
N PHE A 712 -2.52 32.39 20.20
CA PHE A 712 -3.10 33.01 19.01
C PHE A 712 -2.43 34.35 18.69
N PRO A 713 -2.12 34.64 17.40
CA PRO A 713 -2.23 33.73 16.26
C PRO A 713 -1.20 32.58 16.32
N PRO A 714 -1.47 31.42 15.69
CA PRO A 714 -0.52 30.32 15.64
C PRO A 714 0.77 30.78 14.93
N GLY A 715 1.92 30.65 15.60
CA GLY A 715 3.22 31.04 15.03
C GLY A 715 3.89 29.98 14.15
N SER A 716 3.29 28.79 13.99
CA SER A 716 3.84 27.71 13.18
C SER A 716 2.76 26.71 12.72
N PRO A 717 3.03 25.90 11.67
CA PRO A 717 2.11 24.82 11.27
C PRO A 717 1.87 23.79 12.38
N GLY A 718 2.90 23.49 13.19
CA GLY A 718 2.77 22.61 14.34
C GLY A 718 1.85 23.18 15.42
N GLY A 719 1.96 24.49 15.67
CA GLY A 719 1.06 25.21 16.59
C GLY A 719 -0.39 25.21 16.12
N ALA A 720 -0.64 25.43 14.82
CA ALA A 720 -1.98 25.33 14.24
C ALA A 720 -2.57 23.92 14.42
N ARG A 721 -1.80 22.86 14.14
CA ARG A 721 -2.26 21.47 14.36
C ARG A 721 -2.54 21.17 15.82
N ALA A 722 -1.70 21.67 16.74
CA ALA A 722 -1.94 21.53 18.17
C ALA A 722 -3.27 22.20 18.56
N LEU A 723 -3.48 23.46 18.17
CA LEU A 723 -4.71 24.20 18.44
C LEU A 723 -5.95 23.57 17.81
N ALA A 724 -5.84 22.92 16.66
CA ALA A 724 -6.94 22.23 16.01
C ALA A 724 -7.54 21.11 16.89
N ARG A 725 -6.75 20.53 17.78
CA ARG A 725 -7.22 19.52 18.76
C ARG A 725 -8.30 20.08 19.69
N LEU A 726 -8.31 21.39 19.95
CA LEU A 726 -9.34 22.06 20.77
C LEU A 726 -10.71 22.13 20.10
N GLY A 727 -10.79 21.76 18.81
CA GLY A 727 -12.03 21.76 18.04
C GLY A 727 -12.67 23.15 17.92
N PRO A 728 -14.01 23.23 17.81
CA PRO A 728 -14.75 24.50 17.67
C PRO A 728 -14.51 25.51 18.81
N ALA A 729 -14.13 25.04 19.99
CA ALA A 729 -13.81 25.91 21.12
C ALA A 729 -12.57 26.78 20.84
N GLY A 730 -11.56 26.22 20.14
CA GLY A 730 -10.36 26.98 19.74
C GLY A 730 -10.67 28.07 18.71
N LEU A 731 -11.64 27.83 17.82
CA LEU A 731 -12.02 28.80 16.78
C LEU A 731 -12.60 30.11 17.34
N ARG A 732 -13.15 30.07 18.56
CA ARG A 732 -13.68 31.26 19.26
C ARG A 732 -12.60 32.27 19.63
N LEU A 733 -11.34 31.84 19.69
CA LEU A 733 -10.19 32.67 20.05
C LEU A 733 -9.46 33.23 18.83
N LEU A 734 -9.95 32.96 17.62
CA LEU A 734 -9.37 33.51 16.41
C LEU A 734 -9.45 35.04 16.39
N PRO A 735 -8.38 35.72 15.94
CA PRO A 735 -8.41 37.16 15.72
C PRO A 735 -9.42 37.53 14.62
N ASP A 736 -9.75 38.82 14.54
CA ASP A 736 -10.58 39.31 13.43
C ASP A 736 -9.81 39.15 12.12
N PRO A 737 -10.41 38.58 11.05
CA PRO A 737 -9.72 38.38 9.78
C PRO A 737 -9.29 39.69 9.09
N SER A 738 -9.86 40.83 9.53
CA SER A 738 -9.54 42.17 9.05
C SER A 738 -8.43 42.85 9.86
N ASP A 739 -7.87 42.17 10.87
CA ASP A 739 -6.80 42.72 11.70
C ASP A 739 -5.55 43.01 10.84
N PRO A 740 -5.11 44.28 10.73
CA PRO A 740 -3.94 44.65 9.94
C PRO A 740 -2.62 44.17 10.55
N GLY A 741 -2.62 43.70 11.80
CA GLY A 741 -1.44 43.17 12.49
C GLY A 741 -1.08 41.73 12.10
N LEU A 742 -1.93 41.02 11.35
CA LEU A 742 -1.69 39.65 10.93
C LEU A 742 -0.71 39.56 9.75
N THR A 743 0.31 38.73 9.91
CA THR A 743 1.26 38.42 8.83
C THR A 743 0.73 37.35 7.88
N ASP A 744 1.20 37.32 6.63
CA ASP A 744 0.77 36.31 5.63
C ASP A 744 0.96 34.84 6.11
N PRO A 745 2.07 34.47 6.79
CA PRO A 745 2.21 33.13 7.35
C PRO A 745 1.16 32.82 8.44
N GLU A 746 0.85 33.77 9.32
CA GLU A 746 -0.15 33.57 10.39
C GLU A 746 -1.55 33.37 9.81
N ILE A 747 -1.90 34.12 8.76
CA ILE A 747 -3.16 33.95 8.02
C ILE A 747 -3.27 32.54 7.47
N LEU A 748 -2.21 32.05 6.81
CA LEU A 748 -2.18 30.69 6.28
C LEU A 748 -2.36 29.66 7.39
N TYR A 749 -1.68 29.84 8.54
CA TYR A 749 -1.80 28.92 9.68
C TYR A 749 -3.18 28.96 10.34
N ILE A 750 -3.88 30.10 10.32
CA ILE A 750 -5.25 30.21 10.81
C ILE A 750 -6.23 29.53 9.84
N GLU A 751 -6.07 29.75 8.54
CA GLU A 751 -6.89 29.09 7.51
C GLU A 751 -6.70 27.55 7.57
N ASP A 752 -5.45 27.09 7.71
CA ASP A 752 -5.13 25.68 7.98
C ASP A 752 -5.79 25.21 9.29
N LEU A 753 -5.72 25.97 10.39
CA LEU A 753 -6.38 25.63 11.66
C LEU A 753 -7.90 25.46 11.49
N ILE A 754 -8.57 26.37 10.79
CA ILE A 754 -10.01 26.26 10.51
C ILE A 754 -10.30 25.00 9.69
N GLY A 755 -9.48 24.74 8.66
CA GLY A 755 -9.58 23.56 7.81
C GLY A 755 -9.29 22.24 8.54
N GLU A 756 -8.39 22.24 9.52
CA GLU A 756 -8.09 21.09 10.38
C GLU A 756 -9.19 20.82 11.41
N VAL A 757 -9.81 21.86 11.99
CA VAL A 757 -10.95 21.67 12.91
C VAL A 757 -12.15 21.09 12.17
N GLY A 758 -12.51 21.65 11.01
CA GLY A 758 -13.62 21.16 10.19
C GLY A 758 -14.98 21.09 10.90
N GLY A 759 -15.93 20.40 10.28
CA GLY A 759 -17.27 20.17 10.82
C GLY A 759 -18.24 21.36 10.70
N ALA A 760 -19.51 21.13 11.01
CA ALA A 760 -20.59 22.10 10.86
C ALA A 760 -20.35 23.39 11.67
N GLU A 761 -19.82 23.27 12.90
CA GLU A 761 -19.56 24.40 13.79
C GLU A 761 -18.42 25.31 13.30
N ALA A 762 -17.52 24.80 12.46
CA ALA A 762 -16.44 25.60 11.88
C ALA A 762 -16.88 26.39 10.64
N VAL A 763 -18.01 26.05 10.01
CA VAL A 763 -18.51 26.70 8.78
C VAL A 763 -18.67 28.22 8.94
N PRO A 764 -19.25 28.77 10.03
CA PRO A 764 -19.35 30.23 10.20
C PRO A 764 -17.99 30.93 10.28
N TYR A 765 -16.98 30.25 10.84
CA TYR A 765 -15.61 30.75 10.92
C TYR A 765 -14.95 30.73 9.55
N ALA A 766 -15.02 29.60 8.83
CA ALA A 766 -14.54 29.47 7.47
C ALA A 766 -15.17 30.51 6.54
N ARG A 767 -16.50 30.69 6.59
CA ARG A 767 -17.23 31.70 5.81
C ARG A 767 -16.73 33.11 6.09
N ARG A 768 -16.54 33.46 7.36
CA ARG A 768 -16.06 34.80 7.75
C ARG A 768 -14.66 35.08 7.22
N TRP A 769 -13.77 34.09 7.26
CA TRP A 769 -12.41 34.20 6.69
C TRP A 769 -12.44 34.24 5.16
N ALA A 770 -13.26 33.40 4.51
CA ALA A 770 -13.46 33.40 3.07
C ALA A 770 -14.01 34.74 2.54
N LEU A 771 -14.95 35.37 3.26
CA LEU A 771 -15.49 36.70 2.92
C LEU A 771 -14.44 37.81 3.05
N ALA A 772 -13.59 37.75 4.08
CA ALA A 772 -12.56 38.75 4.30
C ALA A 772 -11.38 38.60 3.32
N ARG A 773 -11.10 37.38 2.87
CA ARG A 773 -9.94 37.01 2.05
C ARG A 773 -10.35 36.12 0.87
N PRO A 774 -11.19 36.58 -0.07
CA PRO A 774 -11.78 35.74 -1.11
C PRO A 774 -10.77 35.11 -2.07
N ARG A 775 -9.55 35.67 -2.17
CA ARG A 775 -8.46 35.14 -3.03
C ARG A 775 -7.67 33.99 -2.39
N ASN A 776 -7.81 33.75 -1.08
CA ASN A 776 -7.13 32.68 -0.36
C ASN A 776 -7.93 31.38 -0.46
N VAL A 777 -7.93 30.78 -1.64
CA VAL A 777 -8.82 29.67 -1.98
C VAL A 777 -8.30 28.31 -1.54
N VAL A 778 -6.97 28.13 -1.59
CA VAL A 778 -6.30 26.83 -1.51
C VAL A 778 -6.60 26.07 -0.20
N PRO A 779 -6.51 26.67 1.01
CA PRO A 779 -6.77 25.94 2.25
C PRO A 779 -8.20 25.40 2.34
N PHE A 780 -9.19 26.18 1.88
CA PHE A 780 -10.60 25.79 1.95
C PHE A 780 -10.97 24.72 0.91
N LEU A 781 -10.40 24.78 -0.30
CA LEU A 781 -10.60 23.71 -1.29
C LEU A 781 -10.06 22.36 -0.79
N HIS A 782 -8.87 22.36 -0.17
CA HIS A 782 -8.29 21.13 0.37
C HIS A 782 -9.01 20.60 1.61
N ALA A 783 -9.75 21.44 2.32
CA ALA A 783 -10.44 21.06 3.54
C ALA A 783 -11.89 20.58 3.33
N TRP A 784 -12.43 20.62 2.11
CA TRP A 784 -13.86 20.33 1.85
C TRP A 784 -14.33 18.99 2.45
N ASP A 785 -13.50 17.94 2.38
CA ASP A 785 -13.81 16.60 2.94
C ASP A 785 -14.03 16.59 4.47
N ARG A 786 -13.59 17.64 5.17
CA ARG A 786 -13.69 17.77 6.62
C ARG A 786 -14.94 18.56 7.06
N PHE A 787 -15.70 19.13 6.13
CA PHE A 787 -16.91 19.89 6.42
C PHE A 787 -18.17 19.19 5.88
N PRO A 788 -19.38 19.52 6.39
CA PRO A 788 -20.62 19.09 5.77
C PRO A 788 -20.68 19.60 4.33
N VAL A 789 -20.70 18.66 3.39
CA VAL A 789 -20.41 18.90 1.96
C VAL A 789 -21.25 20.02 1.37
N ASP A 790 -22.57 19.93 1.55
CA ASP A 790 -23.52 20.86 0.93
C ASP A 790 -23.46 22.26 1.57
N LEU A 791 -23.44 22.30 2.91
CA LEU A 791 -23.40 23.53 3.69
C LEU A 791 -22.11 24.31 3.43
N PHE A 792 -20.98 23.62 3.31
CA PHE A 792 -19.68 24.24 3.06
C PHE A 792 -19.59 24.80 1.64
N ALA A 793 -20.10 24.07 0.65
CA ALA A 793 -20.17 24.55 -0.73
C ALA A 793 -21.05 25.81 -0.83
N GLU A 794 -22.23 25.78 -0.21
CA GLU A 794 -23.18 26.90 -0.20
C GLU A 794 -22.63 28.14 0.53
N GLN A 795 -21.98 27.97 1.68
CA GLN A 795 -21.67 29.09 2.56
C GLN A 795 -20.23 29.60 2.49
N VAL A 796 -19.28 28.75 2.12
CA VAL A 796 -17.84 29.06 2.13
C VAL A 796 -17.28 29.09 0.72
N LEU A 797 -17.43 28.02 -0.05
CA LEU A 797 -16.85 27.96 -1.40
C LEU A 797 -17.51 28.94 -2.37
N SER A 798 -18.81 29.20 -2.22
CA SER A 798 -19.56 30.13 -3.07
C SER A 798 -19.12 31.60 -2.97
N VAL A 799 -18.46 31.98 -1.87
CA VAL A 799 -17.98 33.35 -1.63
C VAL A 799 -16.50 33.55 -1.97
N LEU A 800 -15.79 32.48 -2.31
CA LEU A 800 -14.39 32.52 -2.73
C LEU A 800 -14.27 32.91 -4.22
N ASP A 801 -13.20 33.62 -4.55
CA ASP A 801 -12.82 33.93 -5.93
C ASP A 801 -12.00 32.76 -6.50
N LEU A 802 -12.71 31.73 -6.95
CA LEU A 802 -12.10 30.49 -7.43
C LEU A 802 -11.27 30.69 -8.71
N GLY A 803 -11.51 31.76 -9.49
CA GLY A 803 -10.78 32.02 -10.74
C GLY A 803 -10.66 30.77 -11.64
N ASN A 804 -9.43 30.42 -12.01
CA ASN A 804 -9.11 29.20 -12.78
C ASN A 804 -8.63 28.06 -11.85
N ARG A 805 -9.13 27.98 -10.61
CA ARG A 805 -8.82 26.87 -9.69
C ARG A 805 -9.90 25.80 -9.81
N SER A 806 -9.46 24.57 -10.05
CA SER A 806 -10.33 23.40 -10.09
C SER A 806 -10.57 22.86 -8.67
N PRO A 807 -11.81 22.84 -8.15
CA PRO A 807 -12.12 22.05 -6.96
C PRO A 807 -11.92 20.56 -7.26
N ASN A 808 -11.39 19.83 -6.28
CA ASN A 808 -11.23 18.37 -6.35
C ASN A 808 -12.40 17.68 -5.64
N VAL A 809 -13.19 16.94 -6.40
CA VAL A 809 -14.36 16.18 -5.96
C VAL A 809 -13.94 14.75 -5.63
N ARG A 810 -14.17 14.35 -4.39
CA ARG A 810 -13.81 13.05 -3.81
C ARG A 810 -15.01 12.23 -3.32
N SER A 811 -16.22 12.75 -3.46
CA SER A 811 -17.47 12.04 -3.18
C SER A 811 -18.59 12.41 -4.17
N ALA A 812 -19.60 11.53 -4.29
CA ALA A 812 -20.79 11.82 -5.09
C ALA A 812 -21.60 13.01 -4.53
N GLU A 813 -21.59 13.19 -3.21
CA GLU A 813 -22.23 14.34 -2.55
C GLU A 813 -21.56 15.66 -2.94
N GLN A 814 -20.23 15.69 -3.05
CA GLN A 814 -19.50 16.88 -3.48
C GLN A 814 -19.80 17.23 -4.92
N LEU A 815 -19.92 16.22 -5.79
CA LEU A 815 -20.35 16.40 -7.18
C LEU A 815 -21.74 17.07 -7.23
N ALA A 816 -22.69 16.60 -6.43
CA ALA A 816 -24.02 17.19 -6.34
C ALA A 816 -24.00 18.62 -5.73
N ALA A 817 -23.08 18.90 -4.81
CA ALA A 817 -22.91 20.20 -4.17
C ALA A 817 -22.27 21.27 -5.10
N LEU A 818 -21.69 20.88 -6.25
CA LEU A 818 -21.24 21.83 -7.28
C LEU A 818 -22.38 22.72 -7.79
N ARG A 819 -23.63 22.23 -7.79
CA ARG A 819 -24.70 22.94 -7.07
C ARG A 819 -24.60 24.46 -6.94
N HIS A 820 -23.91 24.80 -5.87
CA HIS A 820 -23.74 26.13 -5.29
C HIS A 820 -22.60 26.94 -5.92
N LEU A 821 -21.83 26.32 -6.83
CA LEU A 821 -20.64 26.88 -7.47
C LEU A 821 -20.83 26.98 -9.01
N PRO A 822 -21.74 27.84 -9.50
CA PRO A 822 -22.05 27.93 -10.93
C PRO A 822 -20.94 28.59 -11.77
N SER A 823 -20.01 29.31 -11.12
CA SER A 823 -18.88 29.98 -11.80
C SER A 823 -17.72 29.04 -12.12
N VAL A 824 -17.70 27.85 -11.53
CA VAL A 824 -16.62 26.87 -11.73
C VAL A 824 -16.79 26.21 -13.09
N MET A 825 -15.77 26.36 -13.94
CA MET A 825 -15.72 25.77 -15.28
C MET A 825 -14.64 24.69 -15.41
N GLU A 826 -13.81 24.52 -14.39
CA GLU A 826 -12.75 23.52 -14.35
C GLU A 826 -12.96 22.61 -13.15
N LEU A 827 -12.82 21.30 -13.32
CA LEU A 827 -13.13 20.32 -12.29
C LEU A 827 -12.12 19.18 -12.26
N GLU A 828 -11.72 18.79 -11.06
CA GLU A 828 -10.98 17.55 -10.81
C GLU A 828 -11.88 16.57 -10.06
N ILE A 829 -11.88 15.30 -10.47
CA ILE A 829 -12.66 14.23 -9.85
C ILE A 829 -11.72 13.08 -9.51
N SER A 830 -11.60 12.77 -8.22
CA SER A 830 -10.73 11.72 -7.65
C SER A 830 -11.56 10.69 -6.88
N VAL A 831 -12.70 10.25 -7.44
CA VAL A 831 -13.63 9.29 -6.84
C VAL A 831 -14.13 8.27 -7.86
N GLU A 832 -14.37 7.04 -7.42
CA GLU A 832 -14.81 5.92 -8.25
C GLU A 832 -16.31 6.04 -8.62
N LEU A 833 -16.60 6.73 -9.73
CA LEU A 833 -17.96 6.95 -10.25
C LEU A 833 -18.14 6.27 -11.62
N SER A 834 -19.30 5.65 -11.83
CA SER A 834 -19.70 5.14 -13.14
C SER A 834 -19.95 6.27 -14.15
N SER A 835 -19.95 5.94 -15.45
CA SER A 835 -20.25 6.88 -16.52
C SER A 835 -21.62 7.55 -16.35
N ASP A 836 -22.63 6.84 -15.83
CA ASP A 836 -23.98 7.39 -15.60
C ASP A 836 -24.02 8.35 -14.41
N GLU A 837 -23.31 8.04 -13.32
CA GLU A 837 -23.17 8.92 -12.15
C GLU A 837 -22.45 10.22 -12.53
N LEU A 838 -21.40 10.13 -13.35
CA LEU A 838 -20.69 11.29 -13.89
C LEU A 838 -21.58 12.13 -14.81
N ARG A 839 -22.31 11.49 -15.74
CA ARG A 839 -23.26 12.19 -16.62
C ARG A 839 -24.29 12.97 -15.81
N ALA A 840 -24.91 12.32 -14.81
CA ALA A 840 -25.92 12.94 -13.97
C ALA A 840 -25.34 14.08 -13.10
N GLY A 841 -24.18 13.87 -12.49
CA GLY A 841 -23.59 14.81 -11.55
C GLY A 841 -22.94 16.03 -12.20
N LEU A 842 -22.38 15.89 -13.40
CA LEU A 842 -21.81 17.03 -14.13
C LEU A 842 -22.90 18.00 -14.61
N GLY A 843 -24.11 17.50 -14.91
CA GLY A 843 -25.24 18.29 -15.41
C GLY A 843 -24.89 19.11 -16.66
N ASP A 844 -25.80 19.96 -17.15
CA ASP A 844 -25.66 20.72 -18.42
C ASP A 844 -24.71 21.93 -18.36
N ARG A 845 -23.70 21.88 -17.50
CA ARG A 845 -22.78 23.00 -17.30
C ARG A 845 -21.70 23.07 -18.38
N PRO A 846 -21.28 24.28 -18.78
CA PRO A 846 -20.29 24.48 -19.84
C PRO A 846 -18.85 24.25 -19.35
N TRP A 847 -18.53 23.03 -18.90
CA TRP A 847 -17.20 22.66 -18.43
C TRP A 847 -16.14 22.91 -19.50
N GLN A 848 -15.06 23.60 -19.12
CA GLN A 848 -13.91 23.94 -19.95
C GLN A 848 -12.74 22.98 -19.74
N ALA A 849 -12.53 22.51 -18.51
CA ALA A 849 -11.49 21.56 -18.15
C ALA A 849 -12.03 20.47 -17.22
N LEU A 850 -11.71 19.20 -17.52
CA LEU A 850 -12.08 18.07 -16.69
C LEU A 850 -10.86 17.17 -16.46
N THR A 851 -10.56 16.87 -15.20
CA THR A 851 -9.55 15.90 -14.79
C THR A 851 -10.23 14.77 -14.05
N LEU A 852 -10.12 13.54 -14.56
CA LEU A 852 -10.61 12.33 -13.93
C LEU A 852 -9.40 11.48 -13.51
N THR A 853 -9.31 11.19 -12.22
CA THR A 853 -8.18 10.47 -11.63
C THR A 853 -8.66 9.27 -10.82
N ASN A 854 -7.98 8.12 -10.95
CA ASN A 854 -8.21 6.91 -10.15
C ASN A 854 -9.67 6.43 -10.16
N ASN A 855 -10.25 6.33 -11.36
CA ASN A 855 -11.63 5.91 -11.56
C ASN A 855 -11.72 4.65 -12.44
N PRO A 856 -11.63 3.44 -11.85
CA PRO A 856 -11.72 2.18 -12.59
C PRO A 856 -13.14 1.85 -13.07
N ARG A 857 -14.17 2.52 -12.54
CA ARG A 857 -15.58 2.31 -12.93
C ARG A 857 -15.96 3.11 -14.19
N LEU A 858 -15.12 4.06 -14.61
CA LEU A 858 -15.27 4.78 -15.86
C LEU A 858 -14.94 3.87 -17.03
N THR A 859 -15.94 3.51 -17.82
CA THR A 859 -15.79 2.60 -18.98
C THR A 859 -16.25 3.23 -20.28
N ASP A 860 -17.20 4.16 -20.21
CA ASP A 860 -17.76 4.88 -21.36
C ASP A 860 -17.51 6.39 -21.24
N LEU A 861 -17.00 6.99 -22.32
CA LEU A 861 -16.72 8.43 -22.46
C LEU A 861 -17.78 9.18 -23.28
N SER A 862 -18.82 8.49 -23.78
CA SER A 862 -19.85 9.09 -24.65
C SER A 862 -20.56 10.30 -24.05
N PHE A 863 -20.74 10.32 -22.72
CA PHE A 863 -21.38 11.43 -22.00
C PHE A 863 -20.64 12.77 -22.18
N LEU A 864 -19.34 12.75 -22.50
CA LEU A 864 -18.57 13.97 -22.75
C LEU A 864 -19.04 14.71 -24.01
N GLN A 865 -19.66 14.01 -24.97
CA GLN A 865 -20.17 14.61 -26.20
C GLN A 865 -21.33 15.59 -25.93
N GLU A 866 -22.05 15.40 -24.83
CA GLU A 866 -23.06 16.36 -24.36
C GLU A 866 -22.45 17.72 -23.99
N ARG A 867 -21.10 17.81 -23.89
CA ARG A 867 -20.29 19.00 -23.58
C ARG A 867 -19.30 19.37 -24.70
N ALA A 868 -19.52 18.85 -25.91
CA ALA A 868 -18.66 19.06 -27.07
C ALA A 868 -18.38 20.54 -27.40
N GLY A 869 -19.30 21.44 -27.04
CA GLY A 869 -19.20 22.89 -27.33
C GLY A 869 -18.23 23.67 -26.45
N THR A 870 -17.76 23.12 -25.32
CA THR A 870 -17.03 23.93 -24.31
C THR A 870 -15.76 23.30 -23.80
N LEU A 871 -15.64 21.96 -23.83
CA LEU A 871 -14.50 21.26 -23.24
C LEU A 871 -13.23 21.47 -24.07
N THR A 872 -12.20 22.06 -23.44
CA THR A 872 -10.91 22.38 -24.06
C THR A 872 -9.75 21.57 -23.49
N PHE A 873 -9.87 21.11 -22.23
CA PHE A 873 -8.87 20.29 -21.55
C PHE A 873 -9.54 19.03 -20.97
N LEU A 874 -8.93 17.88 -21.22
CA LEU A 874 -9.33 16.61 -20.61
C LEU A 874 -8.09 15.86 -20.10
N ALA A 875 -8.15 15.39 -18.86
CA ALA A 875 -7.16 14.47 -18.31
C ALA A 875 -7.84 13.20 -17.80
N LEU A 876 -7.33 12.03 -18.21
CA LEU A 876 -7.75 10.71 -17.75
C LEU A 876 -6.52 10.00 -17.17
N LEU A 877 -6.44 9.94 -15.85
CA LEU A 877 -5.31 9.41 -15.09
C LEU A 877 -5.79 8.22 -14.25
N ASP A 878 -5.08 7.09 -14.25
CA ASP A 878 -5.49 5.89 -13.52
C ASP A 878 -6.95 5.45 -13.76
N CYS A 879 -7.47 5.67 -14.98
CA CYS A 879 -8.84 5.35 -15.38
C CYS A 879 -8.89 4.03 -16.16
N TRP A 880 -8.45 2.93 -15.54
CA TRP A 880 -8.15 1.67 -16.24
C TRP A 880 -9.37 0.97 -16.88
N GLY A 881 -10.60 1.37 -16.53
CA GLY A 881 -11.82 0.90 -17.17
C GLY A 881 -12.03 1.48 -18.59
N VAL A 882 -11.36 2.59 -18.91
CA VAL A 882 -11.43 3.23 -20.22
C VAL A 882 -10.60 2.42 -21.21
N GLN A 883 -11.27 1.79 -22.16
CA GLN A 883 -10.63 1.00 -23.23
C GLN A 883 -10.93 1.54 -24.64
N ASP A 884 -11.79 2.56 -24.76
CA ASP A 884 -12.19 3.17 -26.03
C ASP A 884 -12.09 4.69 -25.93
N LEU A 885 -11.27 5.30 -26.81
CA LEU A 885 -11.12 6.75 -26.93
C LEU A 885 -11.94 7.35 -28.09
N GLY A 886 -12.62 6.51 -28.88
CA GLY A 886 -13.46 6.92 -30.00
C GLY A 886 -14.45 8.05 -29.67
N PRO A 887 -15.13 8.07 -28.50
CA PRO A 887 -16.03 9.15 -28.14
C PRO A 887 -15.41 10.55 -28.12
N LEU A 888 -14.09 10.67 -27.89
CA LEU A 888 -13.37 11.95 -27.85
C LEU A 888 -13.34 12.65 -29.21
N THR A 889 -13.51 11.91 -30.31
CA THR A 889 -13.59 12.49 -31.67
C THR A 889 -14.77 13.46 -31.84
N GLY A 890 -15.81 13.33 -31.00
CA GLY A 890 -16.96 14.22 -30.94
C GLY A 890 -16.70 15.55 -30.23
N LEU A 891 -15.47 15.86 -29.79
CA LEU A 891 -15.13 17.06 -29.03
C LEU A 891 -14.32 18.07 -29.88
N PRO A 892 -14.98 18.95 -30.67
CA PRO A 892 -14.32 19.82 -31.65
C PRO A 892 -13.42 20.90 -31.03
N HIS A 893 -13.68 21.27 -29.77
CA HIS A 893 -12.92 22.31 -29.05
C HIS A 893 -11.81 21.74 -28.15
N LEU A 894 -11.63 20.43 -28.09
CA LEU A 894 -10.58 19.82 -27.28
C LEU A 894 -9.20 20.22 -27.83
N ARG A 895 -8.39 20.87 -26.98
CA ARG A 895 -7.05 21.37 -27.34
C ARG A 895 -5.94 20.71 -26.55
N MET A 896 -6.23 20.20 -25.36
CA MET A 896 -5.24 19.56 -24.52
C MET A 896 -5.78 18.26 -23.96
N LEU A 897 -5.01 17.20 -24.14
CA LEU A 897 -5.39 15.86 -23.70
C LEU A 897 -4.23 15.25 -22.91
N ARG A 898 -4.55 14.74 -21.72
CA ARG A 898 -3.60 14.05 -20.85
C ARG A 898 -4.11 12.64 -20.56
N LEU A 899 -3.28 11.63 -20.83
CA LEU A 899 -3.67 10.23 -20.75
C LEU A 899 -2.60 9.42 -20.03
N ASP A 900 -3.04 8.58 -19.11
CA ASP A 900 -2.25 7.48 -18.58
C ASP A 900 -2.31 6.28 -19.54
N MET A 901 -1.14 5.84 -20.00
CA MET A 901 -0.94 4.80 -21.01
C MET A 901 -0.49 3.46 -20.39
N SER A 902 -0.52 3.33 -19.07
CA SER A 902 -0.14 2.10 -18.36
C SER A 902 -1.07 0.93 -18.69
N HIS A 903 -2.37 1.20 -18.86
CA HIS A 903 -3.40 0.20 -19.14
C HIS A 903 -4.13 0.39 -20.48
N LEU A 904 -3.98 1.56 -21.12
CA LEU A 904 -4.62 1.84 -22.40
C LEU A 904 -3.81 1.25 -23.57
N PRO A 905 -4.39 0.41 -24.44
CA PRO A 905 -3.69 -0.12 -25.60
C PRO A 905 -3.23 1.02 -26.52
N PRO A 906 -1.96 1.07 -26.97
CA PRO A 906 -1.48 2.15 -27.84
C PRO A 906 -2.27 2.30 -29.14
N ALA A 907 -2.91 1.23 -29.62
CA ALA A 907 -3.73 1.24 -30.83
C ALA A 907 -4.93 2.21 -30.72
N GLU A 908 -5.50 2.39 -29.53
CA GLU A 908 -6.67 3.26 -29.28
C GLU A 908 -6.38 4.73 -29.55
N LEU A 909 -5.12 5.15 -29.43
CA LEU A 909 -4.71 6.50 -29.80
C LEU A 909 -4.92 6.80 -31.29
N SER A 910 -4.95 5.77 -32.15
CA SER A 910 -5.25 5.95 -33.57
C SER A 910 -6.66 6.53 -33.79
N ALA A 911 -7.60 6.23 -32.89
CA ALA A 911 -8.97 6.75 -32.97
C ALA A 911 -9.02 8.28 -32.81
N ILE A 912 -8.08 8.85 -32.05
CA ILE A 912 -8.02 10.30 -31.77
C ILE A 912 -6.96 11.05 -32.59
N ALA A 913 -6.23 10.36 -33.48
CA ALA A 913 -5.21 10.97 -34.34
C ALA A 913 -5.75 12.11 -35.24
N GLY A 914 -7.06 12.13 -35.50
CA GLY A 914 -7.74 13.16 -36.27
C GLY A 914 -8.04 14.47 -35.49
N ILE A 915 -7.91 14.48 -34.16
CA ILE A 915 -8.25 15.64 -33.33
C ILE A 915 -7.14 16.71 -33.44
N GLU A 916 -7.52 17.98 -33.51
CA GLU A 916 -6.57 19.11 -33.48
C GLU A 916 -6.20 19.48 -32.04
N LEU A 917 -5.19 18.78 -31.51
CA LEU A 917 -4.65 19.01 -30.17
C LEU A 917 -3.44 19.94 -30.21
N SER A 918 -3.48 21.01 -29.42
CA SER A 918 -2.32 21.87 -29.15
C SER A 918 -1.29 21.19 -28.25
N GLY A 919 -1.74 20.29 -27.37
CA GLY A 919 -0.92 19.54 -26.43
C GLY A 919 -1.45 18.13 -26.18
N LEU A 920 -0.60 17.14 -26.33
CA LEU A 920 -0.86 15.75 -25.94
C LEU A 920 0.16 15.35 -24.86
N HIS A 921 -0.32 14.95 -23.70
CA HIS A 921 0.51 14.46 -22.60
C HIS A 921 0.23 12.97 -22.40
N LEU A 922 1.26 12.13 -22.54
CA LEU A 922 1.20 10.70 -22.33
C LEU A 922 2.04 10.32 -21.09
N GLU A 923 1.38 9.70 -20.12
CA GLU A 923 2.00 9.18 -18.91
C GLU A 923 2.20 7.66 -18.98
N ASP A 924 3.31 7.19 -18.40
CA ASP A 924 3.61 5.77 -18.19
C ASP A 924 3.34 4.86 -19.40
N LEU A 925 3.98 5.21 -20.52
CA LEU A 925 3.98 4.40 -21.73
C LEU A 925 4.39 2.94 -21.46
N ALA A 926 3.44 2.01 -21.58
CA ALA A 926 3.69 0.58 -21.37
C ALA A 926 4.86 0.03 -22.22
N SER A 927 5.02 0.53 -23.45
CA SER A 927 6.09 0.12 -24.37
C SER A 927 7.46 0.74 -24.07
N ARG A 928 7.50 1.81 -23.26
CA ARG A 928 8.68 2.67 -23.01
C ARG A 928 9.35 3.19 -24.29
N ARG A 929 8.67 3.14 -25.43
CA ARG A 929 9.17 3.53 -26.75
C ARG A 929 8.12 4.32 -27.50
N LEU A 930 8.47 5.53 -27.93
CA LEU A 930 7.55 6.39 -28.67
C LEU A 930 7.16 5.80 -30.03
N GLN A 931 8.02 5.02 -30.70
CA GLN A 931 7.70 4.43 -32.01
C GLN A 931 6.50 3.46 -32.00
N ASN A 932 6.10 2.98 -30.82
CA ASN A 932 4.96 2.08 -30.66
C ASN A 932 3.65 2.84 -30.40
N VAL A 933 3.73 4.17 -30.32
CA VAL A 933 2.59 5.08 -30.20
C VAL A 933 2.20 5.53 -31.62
N PRO A 934 0.94 5.37 -32.05
CA PRO A 934 0.46 5.91 -33.33
C PRO A 934 0.77 7.41 -33.43
N ALA A 935 1.30 7.83 -34.57
CA ALA A 935 1.69 9.22 -34.76
C ALA A 935 0.43 10.12 -34.90
N HIS A 936 0.48 11.31 -34.29
CA HIS A 936 -0.60 12.30 -34.37
C HIS A 936 -0.14 13.50 -35.20
N PRO A 937 -0.44 13.55 -36.50
CA PRO A 937 0.15 14.53 -37.42
C PRO A 937 -0.33 15.96 -37.15
N ARG A 938 -1.44 16.11 -36.41
CA ARG A 938 -2.05 17.40 -36.07
C ARG A 938 -1.58 17.97 -34.72
N VAL A 939 -0.84 17.21 -33.92
CA VAL A 939 -0.40 17.65 -32.58
C VAL A 939 0.77 18.63 -32.69
N THR A 940 0.70 19.75 -31.98
CA THR A 940 1.80 20.75 -31.95
C THR A 940 2.74 20.59 -30.76
N GLY A 941 2.26 20.01 -29.66
CA GLY A 941 3.04 19.81 -28.44
C GLY A 941 2.87 18.39 -27.90
N LEU A 942 3.98 17.69 -27.63
CA LEU A 942 3.98 16.36 -27.04
C LEU A 942 4.74 16.37 -25.71
N THR A 943 4.12 15.89 -24.64
CA THR A 943 4.75 15.68 -23.34
C THR A 943 4.76 14.19 -23.00
N LEU A 944 5.92 13.68 -22.63
CA LEU A 944 6.12 12.31 -22.19
C LEU A 944 6.62 12.31 -20.74
N ASP A 945 5.84 11.71 -19.85
CA ASP A 945 6.21 11.54 -18.44
C ASP A 945 6.06 10.08 -18.02
N SER A 946 7.00 9.59 -17.22
CA SER A 946 7.02 8.20 -16.76
C SER A 946 8.10 8.03 -15.71
N ALA A 947 7.84 7.16 -14.74
CA ALA A 947 8.84 6.75 -13.75
C ALA A 947 10.04 6.03 -14.41
N SER A 948 9.80 5.34 -15.53
CA SER A 948 10.83 4.57 -16.26
C SER A 948 11.43 5.35 -17.43
N PRO A 949 12.66 5.03 -17.87
CA PRO A 949 13.24 5.68 -19.02
C PRO A 949 12.43 5.46 -20.30
N VAL A 950 12.16 6.53 -21.06
CA VAL A 950 11.44 6.51 -22.34
C VAL A 950 12.43 6.71 -23.48
N ARG A 951 12.40 5.81 -24.47
CA ARG A 951 13.25 5.87 -25.65
C ARG A 951 12.51 6.47 -26.84
N ILE A 952 13.15 7.44 -27.49
CA ILE A 952 12.63 8.16 -28.64
C ILE A 952 13.57 7.88 -29.81
N ASP A 953 13.22 6.88 -30.62
CA ASP A 953 14.02 6.48 -31.79
C ASP A 953 13.62 7.22 -33.07
N SER A 954 12.36 7.67 -33.18
CA SER A 954 11.84 8.39 -34.35
C SER A 954 10.67 9.29 -33.97
N LEU A 955 10.49 10.38 -34.71
CA LEU A 955 9.36 11.30 -34.65
C LEU A 955 8.55 11.30 -35.96
N HIS A 956 8.70 10.26 -36.79
CA HIS A 956 8.00 10.16 -38.07
C HIS A 956 6.47 10.16 -37.88
N GLY A 957 5.77 10.95 -38.70
CA GLY A 957 4.31 11.11 -38.66
C GLY A 957 3.80 12.16 -37.66
N TRP A 958 4.68 12.84 -36.91
CA TRP A 958 4.34 13.96 -36.03
C TRP A 958 4.54 15.30 -36.76
N ASP A 959 3.86 15.47 -37.89
CA ASP A 959 4.21 16.47 -38.91
C ASP A 959 4.09 17.94 -38.44
N ARG A 960 3.19 18.25 -37.50
CA ARG A 960 2.99 19.58 -36.93
C ARG A 960 3.68 19.81 -35.58
N LEU A 961 4.47 18.85 -35.09
CA LEU A 961 5.09 18.94 -33.78
C LEU A 961 6.15 20.04 -33.73
N THR A 962 5.95 21.03 -32.87
CA THR A 962 6.89 22.14 -32.65
C THR A 962 7.53 22.08 -31.27
N ARG A 963 6.83 21.51 -30.28
CA ARG A 963 7.30 21.39 -28.89
C ARG A 963 7.34 19.94 -28.44
N LEU A 964 8.48 19.51 -27.91
CA LEU A 964 8.65 18.20 -27.28
C LEU A 964 9.16 18.36 -25.84
N THR A 965 8.42 17.80 -24.89
CA THR A 965 8.79 17.75 -23.47
C THR A 965 8.97 16.29 -23.05
N VAL A 966 10.15 15.95 -22.55
CA VAL A 966 10.49 14.60 -22.06
C VAL A 966 10.86 14.72 -20.59
N ALA A 967 9.85 14.59 -19.73
CA ALA A 967 10.00 14.63 -18.27
C ALA A 967 10.58 13.32 -17.71
N SER A 968 10.43 12.21 -18.44
CA SER A 968 11.06 10.92 -18.12
C SER A 968 12.57 10.94 -18.41
N PRO A 969 13.37 10.08 -17.74
CA PRO A 969 14.74 9.81 -18.18
C PRO A 969 14.74 9.33 -19.64
N THR A 970 15.68 9.80 -20.47
CA THR A 970 15.72 9.41 -21.88
C THR A 970 17.16 9.26 -22.38
N ALA A 971 17.35 8.42 -23.40
CA ALA A 971 18.64 8.30 -24.07
C ALA A 971 18.79 9.46 -25.06
N VAL A 972 19.72 10.37 -24.76
CA VAL A 972 19.91 11.60 -25.54
C VAL A 972 20.40 11.36 -26.98
N PRO A 973 21.36 10.45 -27.27
CA PRO A 973 21.82 10.28 -28.66
C PRO A 973 20.72 9.83 -29.64
N PRO A 974 19.86 8.83 -29.31
CA PRO A 974 18.68 8.51 -30.12
C PRO A 974 17.69 9.67 -30.27
N LEU A 975 17.42 10.41 -29.17
CA LEU A 975 16.55 11.58 -29.21
C LEU A 975 17.06 12.64 -30.20
N CYS A 976 18.35 12.97 -30.17
CA CYS A 976 18.92 13.95 -31.10
C CYS A 976 18.89 13.45 -32.56
N ALA A 977 19.07 12.14 -32.80
CA ALA A 977 18.92 11.58 -34.14
C ALA A 977 17.47 11.73 -34.65
N ALA A 978 16.48 11.44 -33.81
CA ALA A 978 15.06 11.61 -34.15
C ALA A 978 14.69 13.08 -34.39
N LEU A 979 15.20 14.01 -33.57
CA LEU A 979 14.99 15.45 -33.75
C LEU A 979 15.58 15.98 -35.06
N ARG A 980 16.72 15.44 -35.49
CA ARG A 980 17.33 15.82 -36.78
C ARG A 980 16.45 15.45 -37.97
N GLU A 981 15.66 14.39 -37.85
CA GLU A 981 14.69 13.96 -38.87
C GLU A 981 13.36 14.74 -38.79
N ALA A 982 13.14 15.52 -37.72
CA ALA A 982 11.94 16.31 -37.47
C ALA A 982 12.27 17.81 -37.30
N PRO A 983 12.62 18.52 -38.39
CA PRO A 983 13.08 19.91 -38.33
C PRO A 983 12.00 20.91 -37.88
N GLY A 984 10.73 20.50 -37.79
CA GLY A 984 9.65 21.30 -37.22
C GLY A 984 9.74 21.51 -35.71
N VAL A 985 10.48 20.66 -34.99
CA VAL A 985 10.62 20.77 -33.53
C VAL A 985 11.67 21.83 -33.19
N THR A 986 11.19 22.94 -32.62
CA THR A 986 11.99 24.11 -32.23
C THR A 986 12.18 24.24 -30.73
N ASP A 987 11.25 23.68 -29.94
CA ASP A 987 11.21 23.81 -28.50
C ASP A 987 11.39 22.42 -27.85
N LEU A 988 12.49 22.22 -27.12
CA LEU A 988 12.81 20.98 -26.42
C LEU A 988 12.94 21.20 -24.92
N ALA A 989 12.20 20.45 -24.11
CA ALA A 989 12.42 20.35 -22.67
C ALA A 989 12.76 18.90 -22.32
N VAL A 990 13.87 18.66 -21.63
CA VAL A 990 14.32 17.29 -21.35
C VAL A 990 14.97 17.16 -19.97
N ARG A 991 14.64 16.06 -19.29
CA ARG A 991 15.30 15.64 -18.06
C ARG A 991 16.68 15.01 -18.36
N ALA A 992 17.66 15.84 -18.67
CA ALA A 992 19.04 15.46 -18.99
C ALA A 992 20.08 16.47 -18.47
N THR A 993 21.33 16.02 -18.35
CA THR A 993 22.51 16.88 -18.14
C THR A 993 23.15 17.24 -19.48
N ALA A 994 23.93 18.33 -19.52
CA ALA A 994 24.67 18.69 -20.73
C ALA A 994 25.65 17.60 -21.21
N MET A 995 26.20 16.80 -20.28
CA MET A 995 27.09 15.69 -20.61
C MET A 995 26.40 14.55 -21.35
N ASP A 996 25.09 14.36 -21.17
CA ASP A 996 24.34 13.33 -21.88
C ASP A 996 24.28 13.60 -23.40
N PHE A 997 24.54 14.85 -23.82
CA PHE A 997 24.64 15.26 -25.22
C PHE A 997 26.02 14.98 -25.85
N MET A 998 26.99 14.45 -25.10
CA MET A 998 28.28 14.08 -25.68
C MET A 998 28.10 12.98 -26.75
N GLY A 999 28.59 13.27 -27.96
CA GLY A 999 28.47 12.34 -29.09
C GLY A 999 27.09 12.32 -29.77
N ALA A 1000 26.15 13.14 -29.32
CA ALA A 1000 24.86 13.30 -29.98
C ALA A 1000 24.99 13.97 -31.35
N ALA A 1001 24.04 13.69 -32.25
CA ALA A 1001 23.94 14.32 -33.57
C ALA A 1001 23.63 15.82 -33.45
N VAL A 1002 24.11 16.62 -34.41
CA VAL A 1002 23.79 18.06 -34.47
C VAL A 1002 22.31 18.25 -34.86
N VAL A 1003 21.60 19.07 -34.10
CA VAL A 1003 20.17 19.39 -34.24
C VAL A 1003 20.02 20.92 -34.36
N PRO A 1004 20.07 21.49 -35.58
CA PRO A 1004 20.02 22.93 -35.78
C PRO A 1004 18.62 23.52 -35.63
N SER A 1005 17.56 22.70 -35.63
CA SER A 1005 16.16 23.15 -35.57
C SER A 1005 15.74 23.64 -34.19
N VAL A 1006 16.38 23.17 -33.11
CA VAL A 1006 16.02 23.52 -31.74
C VAL A 1006 16.57 24.91 -31.40
N THR A 1007 15.68 25.87 -31.20
CA THR A 1007 16.00 27.25 -30.81
C THR A 1007 15.74 27.51 -29.33
N ARG A 1008 14.89 26.72 -28.67
CA ARG A 1008 14.64 26.82 -27.23
C ARG A 1008 14.88 25.47 -26.54
N LEU A 1009 15.73 25.48 -25.51
CA LEU A 1009 16.09 24.30 -24.72
C LEU A 1009 15.84 24.53 -23.23
N GLU A 1010 15.15 23.60 -22.58
CA GLU A 1010 15.04 23.55 -21.11
C GLU A 1010 15.68 22.25 -20.59
N LEU A 1011 16.59 22.38 -19.62
CA LEU A 1011 17.28 21.26 -18.98
C LEU A 1011 16.90 21.15 -17.51
N ALA A 1012 16.35 20.00 -17.12
CA ALA A 1012 15.99 19.66 -15.75
C ALA A 1012 16.78 18.41 -15.28
N PRO A 1013 18.00 18.55 -14.76
CA PRO A 1013 18.88 17.41 -14.50
C PRO A 1013 18.60 16.71 -13.17
N ARG A 1014 18.91 15.40 -13.09
CA ARG A 1014 18.91 14.62 -11.83
C ARG A 1014 20.19 14.82 -11.00
N GLY A 1015 21.29 15.25 -11.61
CA GLY A 1015 22.60 15.47 -10.98
C GLY A 1015 23.03 16.94 -10.98
N GLN A 1016 24.29 17.21 -10.64
CA GLN A 1016 24.85 18.56 -10.79
C GLN A 1016 24.88 18.99 -12.26
N LEU A 1017 24.52 20.24 -12.53
CA LEU A 1017 24.78 20.90 -13.81
C LEU A 1017 26.28 21.23 -13.90
N GLY A 1018 27.08 20.24 -14.33
CA GLY A 1018 28.50 20.43 -14.61
C GLY A 1018 28.78 20.28 -16.11
N TYR A 1019 29.54 21.21 -16.68
CA TYR A 1019 30.04 21.28 -18.07
C TYR A 1019 28.98 21.43 -19.18
N LEU A 1020 28.72 22.68 -19.59
CA LEU A 1020 27.78 23.03 -20.67
C LEU A 1020 28.38 22.94 -22.09
N SER A 1021 29.65 22.54 -22.24
CA SER A 1021 30.40 22.54 -23.50
C SER A 1021 29.81 21.71 -24.66
N PRO A 1022 29.02 20.63 -24.44
CA PRO A 1022 28.42 19.91 -25.55
C PRO A 1022 27.27 20.68 -26.24
N LEU A 1023 26.62 21.61 -25.53
CA LEU A 1023 25.37 22.24 -26.00
C LEU A 1023 25.57 23.10 -27.26
N PRO A 1024 26.57 23.99 -27.37
CA PRO A 1024 26.77 24.79 -28.59
C PRO A 1024 27.04 23.96 -29.84
N ARG A 1025 27.70 22.80 -29.67
CA ARG A 1025 28.01 21.89 -30.78
C ARG A 1025 26.76 21.15 -31.27
N VAL A 1026 25.91 20.73 -30.33
CA VAL A 1026 24.72 19.93 -30.63
C VAL A 1026 23.57 20.82 -31.11
N PHE A 1027 23.41 22.01 -30.53
CA PHE A 1027 22.33 22.97 -30.84
C PHE A 1027 22.91 24.30 -31.33
N PRO A 1028 23.44 24.38 -32.56
CA PRO A 1028 24.06 25.60 -33.07
C PRO A 1028 23.07 26.75 -33.32
N GLY A 1029 21.76 26.45 -33.41
CA GLY A 1029 20.69 27.43 -33.60
C GLY A 1029 20.00 27.88 -32.32
N LEU A 1030 20.58 27.60 -31.15
CA LEU A 1030 19.95 27.87 -29.85
C LEU A 1030 19.87 29.38 -29.56
N GLU A 1031 18.67 29.89 -29.31
CA GLU A 1031 18.35 31.29 -29.00
C GLU A 1031 17.97 31.49 -27.52
N THR A 1032 17.36 30.47 -26.89
CA THR A 1032 16.98 30.50 -25.47
C THR A 1032 17.35 29.20 -24.77
N LEU A 1033 18.00 29.29 -23.62
CA LEU A 1033 18.35 28.18 -22.74
C LEU A 1033 17.80 28.43 -21.34
N ARG A 1034 17.04 27.49 -20.79
CA ARG A 1034 16.57 27.52 -19.40
C ARG A 1034 17.17 26.38 -18.62
N LEU A 1035 17.81 26.70 -17.49
CA LEU A 1035 18.48 25.74 -16.63
C LEU A 1035 17.74 25.68 -15.30
N ILE A 1036 17.26 24.50 -14.91
CA ILE A 1036 16.55 24.32 -13.64
C ILE A 1036 17.52 23.71 -12.60
N PRO A 1037 17.82 24.42 -11.50
CA PRO A 1037 18.71 23.89 -10.46
C PRO A 1037 18.00 22.81 -9.64
N ARG A 1038 18.72 21.74 -9.28
CA ARG A 1038 18.21 20.72 -8.34
C ARG A 1038 18.13 21.26 -6.91
N GLU A 1039 19.11 22.05 -6.48
CA GLU A 1039 19.19 22.66 -5.16
C GLU A 1039 19.34 24.17 -5.31
N ARG A 1040 18.62 24.95 -4.49
CA ARG A 1040 18.78 26.40 -4.46
C ARG A 1040 20.22 26.73 -4.04
N ARG A 1041 20.84 27.70 -4.73
CA ARG A 1041 22.20 28.20 -4.48
C ARG A 1041 23.38 27.40 -5.05
N THR A 1042 23.15 26.52 -6.03
CA THR A 1042 24.25 25.92 -6.80
C THR A 1042 24.98 26.97 -7.65
N ALA A 1043 26.27 26.74 -7.91
CA ALA A 1043 27.05 27.57 -8.80
C ALA A 1043 27.05 27.01 -10.24
N ILE A 1044 27.08 27.89 -11.24
CA ILE A 1044 27.11 27.48 -12.66
C ILE A 1044 28.08 28.32 -13.49
N ASP A 1045 28.80 27.68 -14.40
CA ASP A 1045 29.74 28.32 -15.33
C ASP A 1045 29.15 28.35 -16.76
N LEU A 1046 28.88 29.55 -17.24
CA LEU A 1046 28.31 29.83 -18.56
C LEU A 1046 29.37 30.10 -19.64
N THR A 1047 30.67 30.13 -19.28
CA THR A 1047 31.77 30.35 -20.24
C THR A 1047 31.68 29.43 -21.49
N PRO A 1048 31.30 28.13 -21.38
CA PRO A 1048 31.17 27.28 -22.55
C PRO A 1048 30.08 27.71 -23.53
N LEU A 1049 29.09 28.50 -23.10
CA LEU A 1049 27.98 28.98 -23.94
C LEU A 1049 28.31 30.26 -24.71
N GLU A 1050 29.40 30.96 -24.37
CA GLU A 1050 29.84 32.20 -25.07
C GLU A 1050 30.13 31.98 -26.56
N ALA A 1051 30.27 30.73 -26.99
CA ALA A 1051 30.34 30.33 -28.40
C ALA A 1051 29.05 30.63 -29.20
N LEU A 1052 27.92 30.92 -28.53
CA LEU A 1052 26.64 31.30 -29.13
C LEU A 1052 26.30 32.76 -28.77
N PRO A 1053 26.81 33.76 -29.52
CA PRO A 1053 26.59 35.16 -29.20
C PRO A 1053 25.11 35.54 -29.34
N GLY A 1054 24.54 36.21 -28.32
CA GLY A 1054 23.13 36.61 -28.29
C GLY A 1054 22.15 35.58 -27.73
N LEU A 1055 22.63 34.43 -27.24
CA LEU A 1055 21.81 33.44 -26.53
C LEU A 1055 21.26 34.04 -25.22
N THR A 1056 19.95 33.90 -25.01
CA THR A 1056 19.30 34.21 -23.72
C THR A 1056 19.37 33.01 -22.79
N VAL A 1057 19.93 33.18 -21.58
CA VAL A 1057 20.07 32.09 -20.60
C VAL A 1057 19.32 32.44 -19.31
N ASP A 1058 18.31 31.64 -18.96
CA ASP A 1058 17.58 31.72 -17.69
C ASP A 1058 18.26 30.79 -16.66
N VAL A 1059 18.78 31.43 -15.60
CA VAL A 1059 19.45 30.78 -14.46
C VAL A 1059 18.76 31.11 -13.13
N THR A 1060 17.44 31.34 -13.17
CA THR A 1060 16.67 31.57 -11.94
C THR A 1060 16.77 30.39 -10.97
N GLY A 1061 17.16 30.70 -9.72
CA GLY A 1061 17.37 29.73 -8.64
C GLY A 1061 18.82 29.31 -8.39
N PHE A 1062 19.77 29.70 -9.24
CA PHE A 1062 21.20 29.52 -9.01
C PHE A 1062 21.76 30.57 -8.04
N GLY A 1063 22.77 30.19 -7.25
CA GLY A 1063 23.37 31.07 -6.24
C GLY A 1063 24.50 31.92 -6.79
N THR A 1064 25.38 31.29 -7.58
CA THR A 1064 26.57 31.94 -8.15
C THR A 1064 26.64 31.61 -9.63
N VAL A 1065 26.82 32.62 -10.47
CA VAL A 1065 26.93 32.45 -11.93
C VAL A 1065 28.29 32.99 -12.36
N TYR A 1066 29.05 32.18 -13.10
CA TYR A 1066 30.37 32.53 -13.63
C TYR A 1066 30.31 32.62 -15.17
N GLY A 1067 31.13 33.49 -15.77
CA GLY A 1067 31.18 33.68 -17.22
C GLY A 1067 29.95 34.36 -17.80
N GLY A 1068 29.72 34.19 -19.11
CA GLY A 1068 28.53 34.67 -19.83
C GLY A 1068 28.73 35.98 -20.60
N ALA A 1069 29.97 36.31 -20.95
CA ALA A 1069 30.26 37.48 -21.77
C ALA A 1069 29.61 37.34 -23.16
N GLY A 1070 28.70 38.25 -23.52
CA GLY A 1070 27.98 38.22 -24.80
C GLY A 1070 26.67 37.42 -24.80
N LEU A 1071 26.22 36.94 -23.63
CA LEU A 1071 24.92 36.30 -23.40
C LEU A 1071 23.93 37.28 -22.75
N ASP A 1072 22.63 37.08 -22.96
CA ASP A 1072 21.57 37.77 -22.21
C ASP A 1072 21.12 36.89 -21.03
N VAL A 1073 21.68 37.13 -19.84
CA VAL A 1073 21.47 36.28 -18.66
C VAL A 1073 20.34 36.82 -17.79
N ARG A 1074 19.31 36.00 -17.57
CA ARG A 1074 18.19 36.28 -16.67
C ARG A 1074 18.42 35.57 -15.33
N HIS A 1075 18.41 36.34 -14.27
CA HIS A 1075 18.61 35.89 -12.88
C HIS A 1075 17.28 35.68 -12.17
#